data_AF-A0A0K1YBE9-F1
#
_entry.id   AF-A0A0K1YBE9-F1
#
_cell.length_a   1.000
_cell.length_b   1.000
_cell.length_c   1.000
_cell.angle_alpha   90.00
_cell.angle_beta   90.00
_cell.angle_gamma   90.00
#
_symmetry.space_group_name_H-M   'P 1'
#
loop_
_entity.id
_entity.type
_entity.pdbx_description
1 polymer ?
#
loop_
_entity_poly.entity_id
_entity_poly.type
_entity_poly.pdbx_seq_one_letter_code
_entity_poly.pdbx_strand_id
1 'polypeptide(L)'
;MTRLSTRAIALALLSLAIIALIAGVAVSNERPPVAQAPSIPNTTDTATGETVQTQSHGSTRQTYAVTATTAAAINTTTLSRYGAVGTRVDARIELTTSPENKTTIENISWVSDVRPVIRAHTAETPGSSNGSSLGVNKINENGITGDGVRVGVIDVGFEPTNPTIRNNVVDTQSFTNSETPKRHGTSVAEIITQTAPESDLYLASVTNGIQTEAAFGYLQDQNVDIIVSSTGFLSPNDDGDHFLTDDVISARQDGILFVNSAGNLGQTHWEGEFRSTDGDDKHEWTQSGDERNCLPNCQTEYGGELDVYIRWGGENDNSRYRAVLYNPVADQIIARTNTQRATESNRFAALVTDIETQPVSLIIQHTAGPADDTIEVSVNSKTLSGMERNVPESSLVAPADVPETFSIAAYEVSASRVAPYSSRGPTDTGQQGIDVTGYTNIGVENGLYGVTPFSFSGTSASAPYVGGVAALVEQADSGNPSPATLATTLRSASDDIRVPGDDATSGSGVVNAVGAVESVSSVSITPTPTPTPTPTPAPTPTPTPTPTPTPAPTPTPTPTPTPTPTPTPTPTPTPTPTPTPTPSSDITVTRLDTATEVTPGTEITITTQITNVSGSVSVNTNYTPPVQSANITDITVNTKTVNPVLSEANQNG
;
A
#
# COMPACT_ATOMS: atom_id res chain seq x y z
N MET A 1 8.27 53.35 -73.06
CA MET A 1 7.50 53.62 -71.83
C MET A 1 8.27 53.03 -70.64
N THR A 2 8.31 53.73 -69.50
CA THR A 2 8.61 53.30 -68.10
C THR A 2 9.55 52.10 -67.80
N ARG A 3 10.42 52.11 -66.77
CA ARG A 3 11.29 53.13 -66.10
C ARG A 3 12.05 52.40 -64.97
N LEU A 4 13.40 52.55 -64.89
CA LEU A 4 14.31 52.10 -63.79
C LEU A 4 14.35 50.56 -63.51
N SER A 5 15.46 49.94 -63.07
CA SER A 5 16.91 50.27 -63.09
C SER A 5 17.72 48.97 -62.92
N THR A 6 18.70 48.59 -63.75
CA THR A 6 20.15 48.92 -63.62
C THR A 6 20.67 48.94 -62.16
N ARG A 7 21.74 48.24 -61.72
CA ARG A 7 22.88 47.49 -62.32
C ARG A 7 23.20 46.30 -61.38
N ALA A 8 23.50 45.09 -61.84
CA ALA A 8 24.74 44.61 -62.47
C ALA A 8 26.00 44.61 -61.55
N ILE A 9 26.58 43.42 -61.39
CA ILE A 9 27.97 43.09 -61.00
C ILE A 9 28.35 43.28 -59.52
N ALA A 10 28.22 42.19 -58.76
CA ALA A 10 29.25 41.74 -57.82
C ALA A 10 29.17 40.21 -57.65
N LEU A 11 30.19 39.55 -58.20
CA LEU A 11 30.89 38.34 -57.76
C LEU A 11 30.17 37.23 -56.98
N ALA A 12 30.46 36.01 -57.44
CA ALA A 12 30.35 34.73 -56.75
C ALA A 12 30.54 34.78 -55.23
N LEU A 13 29.53 34.28 -54.50
CA LEU A 13 29.58 33.33 -53.38
C LEU A 13 28.17 33.27 -52.74
N LEU A 14 27.86 32.16 -52.05
CA LEU A 14 26.65 31.95 -51.24
C LEU A 14 25.29 31.93 -51.99
N SER A 15 25.01 30.83 -52.69
CA SER A 15 23.64 30.30 -52.89
C SER A 15 23.64 28.89 -53.51
N LEU A 16 24.27 27.92 -52.82
CA LEU A 16 23.78 26.55 -52.86
C LEU A 16 22.93 26.35 -51.60
N ALA A 17 21.61 26.21 -51.80
CA ALA A 17 20.70 25.79 -50.75
C ALA A 17 20.89 24.29 -50.46
N ILE A 18 20.38 23.84 -49.30
CA ILE A 18 20.48 22.46 -48.78
C ILE A 18 21.89 22.17 -48.23
N ILE A 19 22.27 22.95 -47.21
CA ILE A 19 23.31 22.57 -46.24
C ILE A 19 22.68 21.63 -45.21
N ALA A 20 23.32 20.49 -44.95
CA ALA A 20 23.03 19.67 -43.79
C ALA A 20 23.35 20.46 -42.52
N LEU A 21 22.34 20.75 -41.69
CA LEU A 21 22.59 21.22 -40.33
C LEU A 21 22.38 20.07 -39.35
N ILE A 22 23.50 19.43 -39.02
CA ILE A 22 23.63 18.73 -37.75
C ILE A 22 23.56 19.81 -36.67
N ALA A 23 22.38 19.99 -36.09
CA ALA A 23 22.17 20.64 -34.81
C ALA A 23 21.36 19.64 -33.99
N GLY A 24 22.03 18.97 -33.04
CA GLY A 24 21.37 17.98 -32.21
C GLY A 24 20.23 18.63 -31.44
N VAL A 25 19.02 18.12 -31.62
CA VAL A 25 17.96 18.29 -30.62
C VAL A 25 18.49 17.62 -29.36
N ALA A 26 18.81 18.42 -28.34
CA ALA A 26 19.10 17.91 -27.01
C ALA A 26 17.78 17.37 -26.44
N VAL A 27 17.50 16.10 -26.72
CA VAL A 27 16.37 15.37 -26.16
C VAL A 27 16.56 15.32 -24.65
N SER A 28 15.55 15.80 -23.94
CA SER A 28 15.33 15.75 -22.48
C SER A 28 16.27 14.82 -21.68
N ASN A 29 17.18 15.42 -20.88
CA ASN A 29 17.99 14.70 -19.89
C ASN A 29 17.20 14.22 -18.64
N GLU A 30 15.87 14.38 -18.63
CA GLU A 30 14.99 13.91 -17.54
C GLU A 30 14.07 12.74 -17.95
N ARG A 31 14.19 12.20 -19.18
CA ARG A 31 13.39 11.06 -19.63
C ARG A 31 14.07 9.73 -19.29
N PRO A 32 13.46 8.82 -18.50
CA PRO A 32 13.96 7.47 -18.33
C PRO A 32 13.94 6.69 -19.66
N PRO A 33 14.97 5.89 -19.98
CA PRO A 33 15.03 5.17 -21.26
C PRO A 33 14.11 3.94 -21.27
N VAL A 34 13.00 4.03 -22.00
CA VAL A 34 12.15 2.87 -22.32
C VAL A 34 12.59 2.27 -23.65
N ALA A 35 13.14 1.05 -23.61
CA ALA A 35 13.53 0.29 -24.81
C ALA A 35 12.81 -1.07 -24.82
N GLN A 36 12.06 -1.35 -25.88
CA GLN A 36 11.27 -2.58 -26.04
C GLN A 36 12.16 -3.85 -26.13
N ALA A 37 11.71 -4.95 -25.54
CA ALA A 37 12.37 -6.27 -25.59
C ALA A 37 11.34 -7.44 -25.68
N PRO A 38 11.72 -8.63 -26.21
CA PRO A 38 10.78 -9.67 -26.68
C PRO A 38 10.49 -10.82 -25.68
N SER A 39 9.56 -11.72 -26.05
CA SER A 39 8.93 -12.76 -25.20
C SER A 39 9.56 -14.17 -25.26
N ILE A 40 9.43 -14.95 -24.16
CA ILE A 40 9.94 -16.34 -23.98
C ILE A 40 8.97 -17.18 -23.06
N PRO A 41 8.80 -18.53 -23.21
CA PRO A 41 7.70 -19.31 -22.57
C PRO A 41 8.07 -20.35 -21.46
N ASN A 42 7.03 -20.97 -20.85
CA ASN A 42 7.00 -21.87 -19.65
C ASN A 42 7.39 -23.36 -19.83
N THR A 43 7.73 -24.06 -18.72
CA THR A 43 7.66 -25.55 -18.57
C THR A 43 7.42 -26.09 -17.12
N THR A 44 6.63 -27.18 -17.07
CA THR A 44 6.19 -28.21 -16.06
C THR A 44 7.27 -29.01 -15.25
N ASP A 45 7.04 -29.87 -14.22
CA ASP A 45 5.90 -30.29 -13.32
C ASP A 45 6.34 -31.44 -12.32
N THR A 46 5.47 -31.87 -11.36
CA THR A 46 5.27 -33.24 -10.72
C THR A 46 5.34 -33.45 -9.17
N ALA A 47 4.40 -34.28 -8.65
CA ALA A 47 3.97 -34.50 -7.23
C ALA A 47 4.77 -35.59 -6.42
N THR A 48 4.58 -35.91 -5.10
CA THR A 48 3.44 -36.03 -4.12
C THR A 48 3.83 -35.55 -2.68
N GLY A 49 3.17 -35.85 -1.52
CA GLY A 49 1.74 -36.10 -1.23
C GLY A 49 1.35 -37.13 -0.12
N GLU A 50 1.30 -36.74 1.17
CA GLU A 50 0.72 -37.51 2.32
C GLU A 50 -0.10 -36.64 3.35
N THR A 51 -0.05 -36.99 4.65
CA THR A 51 -1.18 -37.11 5.61
C THR A 51 -1.42 -35.88 6.52
N VAL A 52 -2.52 -35.90 7.28
CA VAL A 52 -3.08 -34.72 7.98
C VAL A 52 -3.06 -34.85 9.51
N GLN A 53 -2.58 -33.80 10.20
CA GLN A 53 -3.00 -33.48 11.57
C GLN A 53 -3.69 -32.10 11.63
N THR A 54 -4.63 -31.91 12.55
CA THR A 54 -5.43 -30.68 12.68
C THR A 54 -5.25 -30.05 14.06
N GLN A 55 -4.90 -28.77 14.10
CA GLN A 55 -5.09 -27.90 15.27
C GLN A 55 -6.19 -26.88 14.98
N SER A 56 -7.07 -26.64 15.96
CA SER A 56 -8.17 -25.67 15.84
C SER A 56 -7.84 -24.37 16.57
N HIS A 57 -7.94 -23.23 15.88
CA HIS A 57 -7.91 -21.89 16.51
C HIS A 57 -9.31 -21.43 16.91
N GLY A 58 -9.43 -20.67 18.02
CA GLY A 58 -10.71 -20.40 18.68
C GLY A 58 -11.05 -18.92 18.91
N SER A 59 -12.37 -18.68 18.99
CA SER A 59 -13.06 -17.62 19.78
C SER A 59 -12.52 -16.18 19.79
N THR A 60 -12.10 -15.61 18.65
CA THR A 60 -11.88 -14.16 18.53
C THR A 60 -13.17 -13.40 18.17
N ARG A 61 -13.34 -12.18 18.69
CA ARG A 61 -14.44 -11.27 18.28
C ARG A 61 -14.25 -10.83 16.82
N GLN A 62 -15.36 -10.64 16.10
CA GLN A 62 -15.38 -10.24 14.69
C GLN A 62 -16.27 -9.01 14.49
N THR A 63 -15.93 -8.19 13.48
CA THR A 63 -16.71 -7.01 13.07
C THR A 63 -17.64 -7.38 11.91
N TYR A 64 -18.91 -7.02 12.04
CA TYR A 64 -19.96 -7.26 11.05
C TYR A 64 -20.54 -5.93 10.55
N ALA A 65 -20.86 -5.89 9.26
CA ALA A 65 -21.82 -4.97 8.69
C ALA A 65 -23.23 -5.47 9.00
N VAL A 66 -24.02 -4.67 9.72
CA VAL A 66 -25.44 -4.94 9.97
C VAL A 66 -26.26 -4.00 9.08
N THR A 67 -26.99 -4.56 8.12
CA THR A 67 -27.86 -3.81 7.20
C THR A 67 -29.27 -3.78 7.76
N ALA A 68 -29.89 -2.61 7.75
CA ALA A 68 -31.27 -2.37 8.16
C ALA A 68 -32.17 -2.14 6.94
N THR A 69 -33.45 -2.47 7.09
CA THR A 69 -34.49 -2.18 6.08
C THR A 69 -34.61 -0.71 5.68
N THR A 70 -34.22 0.23 6.55
CA THR A 70 -34.04 1.66 6.23
C THR A 70 -33.00 2.28 7.17
N ALA A 71 -32.38 3.39 6.76
CA ALA A 71 -31.51 4.18 7.65
C ALA A 71 -32.20 4.56 8.98
N ALA A 72 -33.46 4.97 8.94
CA ALA A 72 -34.21 5.34 10.13
C ALA A 72 -34.48 4.19 11.11
N ALA A 73 -34.36 2.93 10.67
CA ALA A 73 -34.66 1.76 11.50
C ALA A 73 -33.49 1.30 12.39
N ILE A 74 -32.25 1.76 12.14
CA ILE A 74 -31.07 1.36 12.94
C ILE A 74 -31.25 1.77 14.40
N ASN A 75 -31.29 0.78 15.29
CA ASN A 75 -31.38 0.99 16.73
C ASN A 75 -30.06 0.62 17.43
N THR A 76 -29.18 1.61 17.59
CA THR A 76 -27.85 1.43 18.21
C THR A 76 -27.93 0.91 19.65
N THR A 77 -28.94 1.33 20.43
CA THR A 77 -29.23 0.84 21.80
C THR A 77 -29.63 -0.65 21.86
N THR A 78 -30.03 -1.22 20.72
CA THR A 78 -30.30 -2.67 20.60
C THR A 78 -29.02 -3.40 20.24
N LEU A 79 -28.24 -2.91 19.26
CA LEU A 79 -26.97 -3.51 18.85
C LEU A 79 -25.90 -3.48 19.97
N SER A 80 -25.86 -2.41 20.77
CA SER A 80 -24.90 -2.26 21.87
C SER A 80 -25.05 -3.28 23.00
N ARG A 81 -26.11 -4.10 22.99
CA ARG A 81 -26.29 -5.25 23.89
C ARG A 81 -25.47 -6.47 23.46
N TYR A 82 -25.11 -6.54 22.18
CA TYR A 82 -24.40 -7.68 21.59
C TYR A 82 -22.92 -7.39 21.35
N GLY A 83 -22.52 -6.13 21.19
CA GLY A 83 -21.15 -5.77 20.87
C GLY A 83 -20.89 -4.26 20.86
N ALA A 84 -19.67 -3.88 20.48
CA ALA A 84 -19.32 -2.48 20.27
C ALA A 84 -19.85 -2.03 18.91
N VAL A 85 -20.64 -0.95 18.90
CA VAL A 85 -21.17 -0.33 17.67
C VAL A 85 -20.12 0.64 17.12
N GLY A 86 -19.86 0.57 15.81
CA GLY A 86 -18.87 1.41 15.13
C GLY A 86 -19.49 2.36 14.10
N THR A 87 -18.81 2.48 12.95
CA THR A 87 -19.17 3.40 11.85
C THR A 87 -20.54 3.08 11.28
N ARG A 88 -21.26 4.11 10.85
CA ARG A 88 -22.59 4.02 10.27
C ARG A 88 -22.63 4.79 8.96
N VAL A 89 -23.12 4.14 7.91
CA VAL A 89 -23.37 4.73 6.59
C VAL A 89 -24.79 4.33 6.19
N ASP A 90 -25.68 5.30 6.00
CA ASP A 90 -27.10 5.11 5.70
C ASP A 90 -27.83 4.07 6.59
N ALA A 91 -28.15 2.93 5.97
CA ALA A 91 -28.83 1.77 6.51
C ALA A 91 -27.87 0.67 6.98
N ARG A 92 -26.55 0.88 6.93
CA ARG A 92 -25.51 -0.05 7.37
C ARG A 92 -24.79 0.48 8.62
N ILE A 93 -24.37 -0.42 9.50
CA ILE A 93 -23.61 -0.07 10.71
C ILE A 93 -22.66 -1.20 11.14
N GLU A 94 -21.47 -0.84 11.61
CA GLU A 94 -20.50 -1.77 12.17
C GLU A 94 -20.93 -2.28 13.55
N LEU A 95 -20.75 -3.59 13.79
CA LEU A 95 -20.91 -4.23 15.10
C LEU A 95 -19.79 -5.24 15.36
N THR A 96 -18.93 -4.97 16.36
CA THR A 96 -17.87 -5.88 16.81
C THR A 96 -18.38 -6.76 17.94
N THR A 97 -18.56 -8.06 17.68
CA THR A 97 -19.22 -9.01 18.58
C THR A 97 -18.59 -10.42 18.54
N SER A 98 -19.07 -11.35 19.38
CA SER A 98 -18.74 -12.77 19.26
C SER A 98 -19.46 -13.37 18.04
N PRO A 99 -18.81 -14.22 17.20
CA PRO A 99 -19.46 -14.88 16.08
C PRO A 99 -20.74 -15.65 16.45
N GLU A 100 -20.82 -16.16 17.68
CA GLU A 100 -22.00 -16.85 18.24
C GLU A 100 -23.26 -15.97 18.26
N ASN A 101 -23.12 -14.64 18.30
CA ASN A 101 -24.26 -13.72 18.32
C ASN A 101 -24.89 -13.50 16.94
N LYS A 102 -24.24 -13.87 15.83
CA LYS A 102 -24.67 -13.55 14.44
C LYS A 102 -26.14 -13.88 14.21
N THR A 103 -26.55 -15.13 14.48
CA THR A 103 -27.93 -15.58 14.30
C THR A 103 -28.94 -14.89 15.21
N THR A 104 -28.52 -14.36 16.37
CA THR A 104 -29.42 -13.55 17.20
C THR A 104 -29.63 -12.15 16.63
N ILE A 105 -28.59 -11.58 15.99
CA ILE A 105 -28.63 -10.26 15.35
C ILE A 105 -29.43 -10.31 14.05
N GLU A 106 -29.29 -11.36 13.25
CA GLU A 106 -30.10 -11.62 12.03
C GLU A 106 -31.60 -11.68 12.31
N ASN A 107 -32.00 -12.14 13.51
CA ASN A 107 -33.40 -12.25 13.91
C ASN A 107 -33.97 -10.94 14.52
N ILE A 108 -33.20 -9.83 14.53
CA ILE A 108 -33.72 -8.52 14.94
C ILE A 108 -34.63 -7.99 13.83
N SER A 109 -35.89 -7.68 14.15
CA SER A 109 -36.98 -7.45 13.18
C SER A 109 -36.80 -6.31 12.15
N TRP A 110 -35.75 -5.49 12.28
CA TRP A 110 -35.43 -4.41 11.34
C TRP A 110 -34.14 -4.66 10.53
N VAL A 111 -33.38 -5.69 10.89
CA VAL A 111 -32.16 -6.13 10.20
C VAL A 111 -32.57 -6.92 8.96
N SER A 112 -31.96 -6.61 7.82
CA SER A 112 -32.16 -7.30 6.54
C SER A 112 -30.97 -8.21 6.19
N ASP A 113 -29.75 -7.83 6.58
CA ASP A 113 -28.54 -8.64 6.40
C ASP A 113 -27.54 -8.45 7.57
N VAL A 114 -26.72 -9.47 7.81
CA VAL A 114 -25.55 -9.44 8.71
C VAL A 114 -24.38 -10.15 8.04
N ARG A 115 -23.54 -9.39 7.33
CA ARG A 115 -22.30 -9.89 6.70
C ARG A 115 -21.05 -9.44 7.47
N PRO A 116 -19.94 -10.20 7.49
CA PRO A 116 -18.67 -9.70 8.01
C PRO A 116 -18.20 -8.45 7.23
N VAL A 117 -17.49 -7.53 7.87
CA VAL A 117 -16.90 -6.38 7.13
C VAL A 117 -15.79 -6.85 6.18
N ILE A 118 -15.76 -6.25 5.01
CA ILE A 118 -14.74 -6.47 3.97
C ILE A 118 -13.54 -5.58 4.28
N ARG A 119 -12.33 -6.15 4.39
CA ARG A 119 -11.13 -5.47 4.94
C ARG A 119 -10.34 -4.73 3.87
N ALA A 120 -9.90 -3.51 4.20
CA ALA A 120 -9.01 -2.72 3.36
C ALA A 120 -7.57 -3.27 3.46
N HIS A 121 -6.96 -3.55 2.32
CA HIS A 121 -5.59 -4.04 2.19
C HIS A 121 -4.72 -3.00 1.49
N THR A 122 -3.55 -2.71 2.06
CA THR A 122 -2.55 -1.80 1.48
C THR A 122 -1.83 -2.44 0.30
N ALA A 123 -1.80 -1.80 -0.86
CA ALA A 123 -1.08 -2.30 -2.05
C ALA A 123 0.44 -1.94 -2.03
N GLU A 124 1.12 -2.27 -0.94
CA GLU A 124 2.58 -2.12 -0.76
C GLU A 124 3.31 -3.46 -0.99
N THR A 125 4.47 -3.43 -1.64
CA THR A 125 5.44 -4.54 -1.72
C THR A 125 6.83 -4.05 -1.29
N PRO A 126 7.69 -4.88 -0.70
CA PRO A 126 9.09 -4.53 -0.45
C PRO A 126 9.89 -4.39 -1.75
N GLY A 127 10.62 -3.29 -1.92
CA GLY A 127 11.44 -3.02 -3.11
C GLY A 127 12.66 -2.14 -2.80
N SER A 128 13.63 -2.07 -3.72
CA SER A 128 14.89 -1.35 -3.48
C SER A 128 15.38 -0.48 -4.66
N SER A 129 14.97 0.79 -4.65
CA SER A 129 15.70 1.94 -5.24
C SER A 129 15.81 2.00 -6.79
N ASN A 130 16.14 3.13 -7.42
CA ASN A 130 16.41 4.49 -6.94
C ASN A 130 15.87 5.55 -7.94
N GLY A 131 14.56 5.61 -8.17
CA GLY A 131 13.93 6.64 -9.02
C GLY A 131 14.19 8.05 -8.48
N SER A 132 15.21 8.73 -8.99
CA SER A 132 15.78 9.96 -8.41
C SER A 132 15.13 11.26 -8.89
N SER A 133 14.16 11.18 -9.79
CA SER A 133 13.28 12.28 -10.19
C SER A 133 11.92 11.73 -10.57
N LEU A 134 10.86 12.36 -10.07
CA LEU A 134 9.47 12.09 -10.44
C LEU A 134 9.06 12.76 -11.77
N GLY A 135 9.99 13.48 -12.42
CA GLY A 135 9.75 14.20 -13.68
C GLY A 135 8.95 15.49 -13.54
N VAL A 136 8.72 15.98 -12.31
CA VAL A 136 7.88 17.15 -12.03
C VAL A 136 8.66 18.43 -11.67
N ASN A 137 9.96 18.33 -11.38
CA ASN A 137 10.77 19.49 -10.96
C ASN A 137 10.62 20.69 -11.90
N LYS A 138 10.70 20.45 -13.22
CA LYS A 138 10.50 21.49 -14.25
C LYS A 138 9.09 22.12 -14.18
N ILE A 139 8.07 21.37 -13.79
CA ILE A 139 6.69 21.86 -13.65
C ILE A 139 6.60 22.78 -12.42
N ASN A 140 7.12 22.33 -11.27
CA ASN A 140 7.14 23.08 -10.02
C ASN A 140 8.01 24.35 -10.12
N GLU A 141 9.16 24.29 -10.79
CA GLU A 141 10.03 25.45 -11.07
C GLU A 141 9.33 26.53 -11.92
N ASN A 142 8.28 26.18 -12.67
CA ASN A 142 7.46 27.12 -13.44
C ASN A 142 6.21 27.61 -12.66
N GLY A 143 6.10 27.31 -11.37
CA GLY A 143 5.01 27.75 -10.50
C GLY A 143 3.74 26.89 -10.58
N ILE A 144 3.82 25.69 -11.17
CA ILE A 144 2.74 24.71 -11.16
C ILE A 144 3.11 23.65 -10.12
N THR A 145 2.49 23.74 -8.96
CA THR A 145 2.86 23.13 -7.67
C THR A 145 1.69 22.42 -6.98
N GLY A 146 0.49 22.47 -7.55
CA GLY A 146 -0.75 22.03 -6.91
C GLY A 146 -1.40 23.09 -6.01
N ASP A 147 -0.90 24.34 -6.00
CA ASP A 147 -1.48 25.44 -5.21
C ASP A 147 -2.98 25.62 -5.50
N GLY A 148 -3.77 25.65 -4.43
CA GLY A 148 -5.24 25.75 -4.48
C GLY A 148 -5.99 24.47 -4.82
N VAL A 149 -5.31 23.34 -5.05
CA VAL A 149 -5.94 22.03 -5.34
C VAL A 149 -6.03 21.20 -4.06
N ARG A 150 -7.23 20.68 -3.79
CA ARG A 150 -7.55 19.89 -2.59
C ARG A 150 -7.55 18.41 -2.92
N VAL A 151 -6.67 17.66 -2.27
CA VAL A 151 -6.49 16.23 -2.47
C VAL A 151 -6.90 15.47 -1.21
N GLY A 152 -7.99 14.72 -1.33
CA GLY A 152 -8.39 13.72 -0.34
C GLY A 152 -7.49 12.48 -0.41
N VAL A 153 -7.11 11.92 0.73
CA VAL A 153 -6.30 10.69 0.79
C VAL A 153 -6.97 9.66 1.69
N ILE A 154 -7.39 8.53 1.12
CA ILE A 154 -7.99 7.41 1.86
C ILE A 154 -6.94 6.31 2.05
N ASP A 155 -6.57 6.05 3.30
CA ASP A 155 -5.57 5.04 3.66
C ASP A 155 -5.81 4.41 5.04
N VAL A 156 -4.97 3.46 5.47
CA VAL A 156 -5.12 2.77 6.76
C VAL A 156 -4.72 3.62 7.98
N GLY A 157 -3.95 4.69 7.79
CA GLY A 157 -3.61 5.63 8.85
C GLY A 157 -2.44 6.55 8.52
N PHE A 158 -2.37 7.69 9.21
CA PHE A 158 -1.41 8.76 8.93
C PHE A 158 -0.73 9.29 10.20
N GLU A 159 0.46 9.86 10.04
CA GLU A 159 1.11 10.72 11.03
C GLU A 159 1.06 12.18 10.53
N PRO A 160 -0.06 12.91 10.74
CA PRO A 160 -0.26 14.23 10.15
C PRO A 160 0.71 15.29 10.68
N THR A 161 1.40 15.02 11.80
CA THR A 161 2.44 15.92 12.32
C THR A 161 3.81 15.71 11.67
N ASN A 162 3.96 14.72 10.76
CA ASN A 162 5.23 14.39 10.13
C ASN A 162 5.76 15.57 9.26
N PRO A 163 7.03 15.97 9.40
CA PRO A 163 7.62 17.06 8.63
C PRO A 163 7.46 17.02 7.11
N THR A 164 7.29 15.84 6.49
CA THR A 164 7.17 15.70 5.02
C THR A 164 5.78 16.05 4.49
N ILE A 165 4.74 16.08 5.34
CA ILE A 165 3.35 16.36 4.93
C ILE A 165 2.64 17.46 5.75
N ARG A 166 3.08 17.73 6.99
CA ARG A 166 2.35 18.57 7.97
C ARG A 166 2.04 20.01 7.54
N ASN A 167 2.69 20.53 6.51
CA ASN A 167 2.44 21.88 6.00
C ASN A 167 1.26 21.89 5.00
N ASN A 168 0.96 20.74 4.40
CA ASN A 168 -0.09 20.53 3.42
C ASN A 168 -1.38 19.99 4.06
N VAL A 169 -1.31 19.37 5.25
CA VAL A 169 -2.50 18.81 5.93
C VAL A 169 -3.44 19.92 6.40
N VAL A 170 -4.63 19.97 5.82
CA VAL A 170 -5.71 20.90 6.17
C VAL A 170 -6.64 20.31 7.23
N ASP A 171 -7.13 19.08 7.02
CA ASP A 171 -7.99 18.38 7.98
C ASP A 171 -7.76 16.85 7.97
N THR A 172 -8.10 16.19 9.07
CA THR A 172 -7.91 14.75 9.26
C THR A 172 -9.10 14.10 9.96
N GLN A 173 -9.67 13.05 9.35
CA GLN A 173 -10.76 12.27 9.93
C GLN A 173 -10.35 10.80 10.06
N SER A 174 -10.57 10.20 11.23
CA SER A 174 -10.43 8.75 11.43
C SER A 174 -11.79 8.09 11.57
N PHE A 175 -12.05 7.07 10.77
CA PHE A 175 -13.21 6.19 10.88
C PHE A 175 -12.88 4.89 11.62
N THR A 176 -11.59 4.60 11.83
CA THR A 176 -11.14 3.49 12.66
C THR A 176 -10.90 3.91 14.11
N ASN A 177 -11.28 3.01 15.03
CA ASN A 177 -10.92 3.04 16.46
C ASN A 177 -9.74 2.12 16.79
N SER A 178 -9.13 1.48 15.79
CA SER A 178 -8.02 0.55 15.96
C SER A 178 -6.69 1.27 15.75
N GLU A 179 -5.66 0.92 16.53
CA GLU A 179 -4.29 1.37 16.26
C GLU A 179 -3.78 0.70 14.97
N THR A 180 -3.57 1.50 13.93
CA THR A 180 -3.06 1.06 12.63
C THR A 180 -1.65 1.59 12.37
N PRO A 181 -0.83 0.90 11.55
CA PRO A 181 0.48 1.43 11.14
C PRO A 181 0.34 2.70 10.28
N LYS A 182 0.67 3.85 10.88
CA LYS A 182 0.64 5.18 10.22
C LYS A 182 1.58 5.34 9.01
N ARG A 183 2.53 4.43 8.82
CA ARG A 183 3.64 4.57 7.87
C ARG A 183 3.21 4.53 6.39
N HIS A 184 2.18 3.74 6.08
CA HIS A 184 1.71 3.57 4.71
C HIS A 184 1.05 4.86 4.19
N GLY A 185 -0.06 5.30 4.80
CA GLY A 185 -0.74 6.53 4.43
C GLY A 185 0.13 7.79 4.51
N THR A 186 1.07 7.87 5.47
CA THR A 186 2.04 8.98 5.50
C THR A 186 2.96 8.97 4.27
N SER A 187 3.34 7.80 3.75
CA SER A 187 4.17 7.67 2.55
C SER A 187 3.37 7.98 1.28
N VAL A 188 2.09 7.61 1.25
CA VAL A 188 1.14 7.94 0.16
C VAL A 188 0.94 9.45 0.10
N ALA A 189 0.64 10.09 1.23
CA ALA A 189 0.52 11.54 1.35
C ALA A 189 1.85 12.26 1.01
N GLU A 190 3.00 11.71 1.40
CA GLU A 190 4.31 12.26 1.06
C GLU A 190 4.60 12.20 -0.44
N ILE A 191 4.22 11.14 -1.15
CA ILE A 191 4.41 11.10 -2.61
C ILE A 191 3.56 12.17 -3.30
N ILE A 192 2.39 12.49 -2.76
CA ILE A 192 1.59 13.63 -3.23
C ILE A 192 2.33 14.94 -2.97
N THR A 193 2.89 15.20 -1.78
CA THR A 193 3.65 16.44 -1.51
C THR A 193 5.00 16.51 -2.24
N GLN A 194 5.62 15.39 -2.59
CA GLN A 194 6.79 15.35 -3.48
C GLN A 194 6.43 15.68 -4.95
N THR A 195 5.17 15.47 -5.34
CA THR A 195 4.70 15.65 -6.73
C THR A 195 4.03 17.02 -6.92
N ALA A 196 3.15 17.40 -5.99
CA ALA A 196 2.36 18.62 -5.92
C ALA A 196 2.59 19.31 -4.55
N PRO A 197 3.73 19.99 -4.36
CA PRO A 197 4.19 20.46 -3.05
C PRO A 197 3.35 21.55 -2.38
N GLU A 198 2.43 22.20 -3.09
CA GLU A 198 1.54 23.24 -2.55
C GLU A 198 0.05 22.80 -2.55
N SER A 199 -0.23 21.51 -2.77
CA SER A 199 -1.58 20.94 -2.65
C SER A 199 -2.06 20.85 -1.19
N ASP A 200 -3.36 21.02 -0.98
CA ASP A 200 -4.06 20.93 0.31
C ASP A 200 -4.52 19.48 0.56
N LEU A 201 -4.07 18.84 1.64
CA LEU A 201 -4.36 17.43 1.95
C LEU A 201 -5.46 17.25 2.99
N TYR A 202 -6.42 16.37 2.68
CA TYR A 202 -7.51 15.95 3.57
C TYR A 202 -7.40 14.45 3.83
N LEU A 203 -7.01 14.04 5.04
CA LEU A 203 -6.60 12.66 5.31
C LEU A 203 -7.74 11.86 5.98
N ALA A 204 -8.13 10.72 5.40
CA ALA A 204 -9.21 9.86 5.88
C ALA A 204 -8.68 8.44 6.23
N SER A 205 -8.72 8.07 7.52
CA SER A 205 -8.18 6.79 8.02
C SER A 205 -9.25 5.70 8.13
N VAL A 206 -9.06 4.57 7.44
CA VAL A 206 -10.06 3.48 7.29
C VAL A 206 -9.43 2.09 7.47
N THR A 207 -10.22 1.08 7.82
CA THR A 207 -9.73 -0.33 7.91
C THR A 207 -10.62 -1.35 7.20
N ASN A 208 -11.77 -0.91 6.71
CA ASN A 208 -12.76 -1.77 6.06
C ASN A 208 -13.71 -0.95 5.17
N GLY A 209 -14.58 -1.67 4.47
CA GLY A 209 -15.52 -1.12 3.51
C GLY A 209 -16.39 0.01 4.05
N ILE A 210 -17.16 -0.21 5.12
CA ILE A 210 -18.08 0.80 5.69
C ILE A 210 -17.33 2.08 6.09
N GLN A 211 -16.10 1.94 6.58
CA GLN A 211 -15.26 3.09 6.94
C GLN A 211 -14.77 3.85 5.69
N THR A 212 -14.64 3.18 4.55
CA THR A 212 -14.25 3.74 3.26
C THR A 212 -15.39 4.51 2.61
N GLU A 213 -16.60 3.96 2.65
CA GLU A 213 -17.83 4.66 2.24
C GLU A 213 -18.04 5.95 3.07
N ALA A 214 -17.83 5.89 4.39
CA ALA A 214 -17.87 7.06 5.25
C ALA A 214 -16.77 8.09 4.92
N ALA A 215 -15.61 7.64 4.41
CA ALA A 215 -14.52 8.51 3.97
C ALA A 215 -14.84 9.22 2.64
N PHE A 216 -15.52 8.57 1.69
CA PHE A 216 -16.03 9.23 0.49
C PHE A 216 -16.95 10.40 0.85
N GLY A 217 -17.98 10.16 1.67
CA GLY A 217 -18.90 11.21 2.11
C GLY A 217 -18.22 12.38 2.81
N TYR A 218 -17.24 12.11 3.70
CA TYR A 218 -16.44 13.18 4.32
C TYR A 218 -15.62 13.98 3.30
N LEU A 219 -14.97 13.33 2.33
CA LEU A 219 -14.16 14.03 1.33
C LEU A 219 -15.02 14.84 0.34
N GLN A 220 -16.23 14.36 0.03
CA GLN A 220 -17.26 15.12 -0.68
C GLN A 220 -17.73 16.35 0.12
N ASP A 221 -17.95 16.21 1.44
CA ASP A 221 -18.27 17.34 2.33
C ASP A 221 -17.12 18.37 2.44
N GLN A 222 -15.86 17.95 2.34
CA GLN A 222 -14.70 18.85 2.18
C GLN A 222 -14.57 19.44 0.77
N ASN A 223 -15.40 18.96 -0.18
CA ASN A 223 -15.44 19.37 -1.57
C ASN A 223 -14.06 19.18 -2.24
N VAL A 224 -13.32 18.11 -1.94
CA VAL A 224 -11.99 17.90 -2.56
C VAL A 224 -12.09 17.73 -4.08
N ASP A 225 -11.03 18.08 -4.79
CA ASP A 225 -11.01 18.06 -6.26
C ASP A 225 -10.54 16.68 -6.79
N ILE A 226 -9.66 16.03 -6.02
CA ILE A 226 -9.12 14.69 -6.31
C ILE A 226 -9.20 13.85 -5.04
N ILE A 227 -9.57 12.57 -5.15
CA ILE A 227 -9.39 11.58 -4.07
C ILE A 227 -8.36 10.55 -4.54
N VAL A 228 -7.31 10.36 -3.74
CA VAL A 228 -6.34 9.28 -3.91
C VAL A 228 -6.62 8.19 -2.88
N SER A 229 -6.74 6.94 -3.31
CA SER A 229 -6.60 5.79 -2.43
C SER A 229 -5.50 4.85 -2.90
N SER A 230 -4.97 4.10 -1.95
CA SER A 230 -4.02 3.01 -2.21
C SER A 230 -4.36 1.74 -1.42
N THR A 231 -5.66 1.61 -1.11
CA THR A 231 -6.22 0.45 -0.41
C THR A 231 -7.24 -0.26 -1.29
N GLY A 232 -7.20 -1.59 -1.29
CA GLY A 232 -8.09 -2.44 -2.06
C GLY A 232 -8.80 -3.51 -1.23
N PHE A 233 -9.80 -4.15 -1.82
CA PHE A 233 -10.64 -5.16 -1.21
C PHE A 233 -10.63 -6.44 -2.06
N LEU A 234 -10.40 -7.60 -1.42
CA LEU A 234 -10.07 -8.89 -2.07
C LEU A 234 -11.24 -9.90 -2.10
N SER A 235 -12.42 -9.48 -1.68
CA SER A 235 -13.60 -10.32 -1.53
C SER A 235 -14.90 -9.81 -2.18
N PRO A 236 -14.94 -8.64 -2.84
CA PRO A 236 -15.99 -8.32 -3.80
C PRO A 236 -15.96 -9.22 -5.05
N ASN A 237 -16.93 -8.96 -5.91
CA ASN A 237 -16.84 -9.25 -7.34
C ASN A 237 -15.88 -8.21 -7.96
N ASP A 238 -15.06 -8.60 -8.95
CA ASP A 238 -14.30 -7.62 -9.76
C ASP A 238 -15.02 -7.33 -11.08
N ASP A 239 -16.35 -7.29 -11.03
CA ASP A 239 -17.22 -6.92 -12.16
C ASP A 239 -17.51 -5.40 -12.20
N GLY A 240 -17.09 -4.65 -11.19
CA GLY A 240 -17.38 -3.24 -10.99
C GLY A 240 -18.69 -2.96 -10.23
N ASP A 241 -19.46 -3.97 -9.81
CA ASP A 241 -20.75 -3.83 -9.10
C ASP A 241 -20.66 -4.39 -7.66
N HIS A 242 -20.15 -3.54 -6.76
CA HIS A 242 -19.95 -3.88 -5.36
C HIS A 242 -20.22 -2.69 -4.42
N PHE A 243 -19.99 -2.90 -3.13
CA PHE A 243 -20.41 -2.00 -2.04
C PHE A 243 -19.80 -0.57 -2.01
N LEU A 244 -18.99 -0.21 -3.02
CA LEU A 244 -18.34 1.10 -3.20
C LEU A 244 -18.63 1.72 -4.58
N THR A 245 -19.31 1.00 -5.48
CA THR A 245 -19.59 1.44 -6.85
C THR A 245 -20.40 2.74 -6.85
N ASP A 246 -21.45 2.80 -6.03
CA ASP A 246 -22.26 4.00 -5.85
C ASP A 246 -21.45 5.19 -5.28
N ASP A 247 -20.53 4.96 -4.34
CA ASP A 247 -19.68 6.01 -3.76
C ASP A 247 -18.70 6.59 -4.79
N VAL A 248 -18.07 5.73 -5.61
CA VAL A 248 -17.17 6.15 -6.70
C VAL A 248 -17.94 6.93 -7.77
N ILE A 249 -19.11 6.42 -8.18
CA ILE A 249 -20.00 7.10 -9.15
C ILE A 249 -20.47 8.45 -8.60
N SER A 250 -20.81 8.52 -7.31
CA SER A 250 -21.22 9.74 -6.59
C SER A 250 -20.11 10.78 -6.58
N ALA A 251 -18.89 10.42 -6.16
CA ALA A 251 -17.73 11.31 -6.18
C ALA A 251 -17.46 11.87 -7.59
N ARG A 252 -17.56 11.04 -8.63
CA ARG A 252 -17.39 11.47 -10.02
C ARG A 252 -18.49 12.44 -10.48
N GLN A 253 -19.72 12.29 -9.99
CA GLN A 253 -20.83 13.21 -10.27
C GLN A 253 -20.65 14.57 -9.59
N ASP A 254 -20.04 14.59 -8.40
CA ASP A 254 -19.67 15.82 -7.68
C ASP A 254 -18.42 16.52 -8.26
N GLY A 255 -17.84 15.98 -9.33
CA GLY A 255 -16.71 16.58 -10.03
C GLY A 255 -15.34 16.16 -9.50
N ILE A 256 -15.27 15.08 -8.72
CA ILE A 256 -14.04 14.58 -8.10
C ILE A 256 -13.39 13.50 -9.00
N LEU A 257 -12.08 13.59 -9.26
CA LEU A 257 -11.34 12.46 -9.83
C LEU A 257 -10.93 11.49 -8.72
N PHE A 258 -11.47 10.27 -8.74
CA PHE A 258 -11.03 9.20 -7.86
C PHE A 258 -9.90 8.39 -8.52
N VAL A 259 -8.71 8.43 -7.92
CA VAL A 259 -7.49 7.73 -8.36
C VAL A 259 -7.20 6.59 -7.38
N ASN A 260 -7.13 5.35 -7.86
CA ASN A 260 -6.90 4.18 -7.01
C ASN A 260 -5.72 3.30 -7.49
N SER A 261 -5.04 2.66 -6.55
CA SER A 261 -4.06 1.61 -6.85
C SER A 261 -4.75 0.38 -7.44
N ALA A 262 -4.25 -0.15 -8.56
CA ALA A 262 -4.84 -1.33 -9.20
C ALA A 262 -4.77 -2.62 -8.36
N GLY A 263 -3.86 -2.69 -7.39
CA GLY A 263 -3.56 -3.87 -6.58
C GLY A 263 -2.21 -4.50 -6.90
N ASN A 264 -1.78 -5.45 -6.06
CA ASN A 264 -0.48 -6.15 -6.18
C ASN A 264 -0.64 -7.68 -6.34
N LEU A 265 -1.74 -8.13 -6.97
CA LEU A 265 -2.06 -9.55 -7.08
C LEU A 265 -1.58 -10.20 -8.39
N GLY A 266 -0.95 -9.46 -9.30
CA GLY A 266 -0.58 -9.95 -10.63
C GLY A 266 0.35 -11.19 -10.66
N GLN A 267 0.95 -11.56 -9.53
CA GLN A 267 1.71 -12.81 -9.35
C GLN A 267 1.08 -13.82 -8.38
N THR A 268 0.00 -13.45 -7.68
CA THR A 268 -0.63 -14.26 -6.63
C THR A 268 -2.14 -14.45 -6.81
N HIS A 269 -2.64 -14.06 -7.98
CA HIS A 269 -3.97 -14.31 -8.51
C HIS A 269 -4.00 -15.54 -9.41
N TRP A 270 -5.13 -16.25 -9.44
CA TRP A 270 -5.45 -17.29 -10.42
C TRP A 270 -6.95 -17.40 -10.59
N GLU A 271 -7.43 -17.51 -11.83
CA GLU A 271 -8.84 -17.74 -12.18
C GLU A 271 -8.93 -18.93 -13.16
N GLY A 272 -10.00 -19.72 -13.04
CA GLY A 272 -10.36 -20.74 -14.01
C GLY A 272 -11.37 -21.76 -13.51
N GLU A 273 -11.84 -22.61 -14.42
CA GLU A 273 -12.79 -23.69 -14.12
C GLU A 273 -12.27 -24.65 -13.05
N PHE A 274 -13.10 -24.99 -12.05
CA PHE A 274 -12.80 -26.09 -11.16
C PHE A 274 -12.72 -27.41 -11.92
N ARG A 275 -11.71 -28.23 -11.61
CA ARG A 275 -11.49 -29.52 -12.25
C ARG A 275 -10.85 -30.51 -11.27
N SER A 276 -11.52 -31.64 -11.06
CA SER A 276 -10.97 -32.87 -10.46
C SER A 276 -11.36 -34.03 -11.39
N THR A 277 -10.38 -34.80 -11.88
CA THR A 277 -10.58 -35.88 -12.86
C THR A 277 -10.22 -37.26 -12.34
N ASP A 278 -9.59 -37.35 -11.18
CA ASP A 278 -9.42 -38.59 -10.40
C ASP A 278 -10.56 -38.81 -9.37
N GLY A 279 -11.32 -37.76 -9.04
CA GLY A 279 -12.53 -37.81 -8.22
C GLY A 279 -12.31 -37.63 -6.72
N ASP A 280 -11.25 -36.90 -6.34
CA ASP A 280 -10.84 -36.69 -4.95
C ASP A 280 -11.33 -35.36 -4.32
N ASP A 281 -12.07 -34.56 -5.10
CA ASP A 281 -12.57 -33.21 -4.80
C ASP A 281 -11.49 -32.10 -4.69
N LYS A 282 -10.24 -32.30 -5.13
CA LYS A 282 -9.19 -31.26 -5.19
C LYS A 282 -9.03 -30.67 -6.59
N HIS A 283 -8.74 -29.37 -6.66
CA HIS A 283 -8.53 -28.67 -7.92
C HIS A 283 -7.19 -29.05 -8.56
N GLU A 284 -7.22 -29.59 -9.77
CA GLU A 284 -6.05 -29.84 -10.61
C GLU A 284 -5.62 -28.59 -11.37
N TRP A 285 -4.57 -27.91 -10.90
CA TRP A 285 -3.98 -26.73 -11.54
C TRP A 285 -3.28 -27.05 -12.88
N THR A 286 -3.17 -28.32 -13.25
CA THR A 286 -2.58 -28.78 -14.52
C THR A 286 -3.41 -29.88 -15.17
N GLN A 287 -3.27 -30.01 -16.49
CA GLN A 287 -3.78 -31.17 -17.24
C GLN A 287 -3.13 -32.51 -16.83
N SER A 288 -1.98 -32.48 -16.13
CA SER A 288 -1.31 -33.66 -15.58
C SER A 288 -1.85 -34.10 -14.22
N GLY A 289 -2.71 -33.30 -13.58
CA GLY A 289 -3.30 -33.62 -12.28
C GLY A 289 -2.51 -33.18 -11.07
N ASP A 290 -1.75 -32.07 -11.15
CA ASP A 290 -1.15 -31.49 -9.95
C ASP A 290 -2.18 -30.66 -9.17
N GLU A 291 -2.46 -31.09 -7.95
CA GLU A 291 -3.41 -30.46 -7.02
C GLU A 291 -2.79 -29.31 -6.20
N ARG A 292 -1.46 -29.16 -6.28
CA ARG A 292 -0.71 -28.18 -5.48
C ARG A 292 -0.22 -27.02 -6.34
N ASN A 293 -0.20 -25.85 -5.72
CA ASN A 293 0.32 -24.63 -6.29
C ASN A 293 1.23 -23.96 -5.27
N CYS A 294 2.55 -23.98 -5.50
CA CYS A 294 3.51 -23.59 -4.47
C CYS A 294 3.68 -22.07 -4.37
N LEU A 295 4.05 -21.58 -3.18
CA LEU A 295 4.06 -20.15 -2.84
C LEU A 295 5.49 -19.68 -2.47
N PRO A 296 6.31 -19.17 -3.42
CA PRO A 296 6.15 -19.17 -4.88
C PRO A 296 6.67 -20.44 -5.57
N ASN A 297 7.38 -21.30 -4.84
CA ASN A 297 7.90 -22.59 -5.31
C ASN A 297 8.05 -23.52 -4.10
N CYS A 298 8.01 -24.82 -4.32
CA CYS A 298 7.85 -25.83 -3.26
C CYS A 298 9.08 -25.99 -2.34
N GLN A 299 10.13 -25.18 -2.55
CA GLN A 299 11.40 -25.20 -1.82
C GLN A 299 11.64 -23.90 -1.02
N THR A 300 11.02 -22.79 -1.42
CA THR A 300 11.22 -21.49 -0.74
C THR A 300 10.41 -21.47 0.54
N GLU A 301 11.09 -21.20 1.66
CA GLU A 301 10.41 -21.07 2.94
C GLU A 301 9.72 -19.71 3.03
N TYR A 302 8.42 -19.74 3.26
CA TYR A 302 7.58 -18.58 3.52
C TYR A 302 7.20 -18.55 5.01
N GLY A 303 7.23 -17.36 5.62
CA GLY A 303 6.69 -17.14 6.96
C GLY A 303 6.20 -15.70 7.13
N GLY A 304 5.09 -15.54 7.84
CA GLY A 304 4.37 -14.27 7.99
C GLY A 304 2.85 -14.40 7.77
N GLU A 305 2.20 -13.24 7.68
CA GLU A 305 0.76 -13.06 7.44
C GLU A 305 0.40 -13.44 5.99
N LEU A 306 -0.40 -14.50 5.83
CA LEU A 306 -0.94 -14.96 4.55
C LEU A 306 -2.47 -14.94 4.56
N ASP A 307 -3.01 -14.25 3.57
CA ASP A 307 -4.44 -14.04 3.34
C ASP A 307 -4.84 -14.74 2.04
N VAL A 308 -5.50 -15.89 2.11
CA VAL A 308 -6.05 -16.59 0.92
C VAL A 308 -7.54 -16.34 0.83
N TYR A 309 -7.96 -15.72 -0.27
CA TYR A 309 -9.36 -15.58 -0.68
C TYR A 309 -9.63 -16.54 -1.84
N ILE A 310 -10.78 -17.22 -1.78
CA ILE A 310 -11.33 -17.97 -2.91
C ILE A 310 -12.73 -17.41 -3.16
N ARG A 311 -13.06 -17.07 -4.40
CA ARG A 311 -14.42 -16.75 -4.84
C ARG A 311 -14.90 -17.74 -5.90
N TRP A 312 -16.21 -17.90 -5.98
CA TRP A 312 -16.92 -18.75 -6.94
C TRP A 312 -18.41 -18.39 -6.91
N GLY A 313 -19.12 -18.67 -8.00
CA GLY A 313 -20.57 -18.85 -8.05
C GLY A 313 -21.47 -17.68 -7.60
N GLY A 314 -22.40 -17.28 -8.47
CA GLY A 314 -23.43 -16.29 -8.13
C GLY A 314 -24.43 -16.77 -7.07
N GLU A 315 -25.31 -15.85 -6.65
CA GLU A 315 -26.24 -15.94 -5.49
C GLU A 315 -26.93 -17.30 -5.26
N ASN A 316 -27.25 -18.03 -6.33
CA ASN A 316 -28.06 -19.25 -6.31
C ASN A 316 -27.27 -20.56 -6.19
N ASP A 317 -25.93 -20.53 -6.23
CA ASP A 317 -25.16 -21.78 -6.20
C ASP A 317 -25.10 -22.43 -4.81
N ASN A 318 -25.08 -23.76 -4.76
CA ASN A 318 -24.84 -24.55 -3.57
C ASN A 318 -23.40 -25.10 -3.46
N SER A 319 -22.51 -24.81 -4.41
CA SER A 319 -21.08 -25.14 -4.37
C SER A 319 -20.36 -24.55 -3.15
N ARG A 320 -19.37 -25.29 -2.63
CA ARG A 320 -18.66 -24.98 -1.37
C ARG A 320 -17.17 -25.34 -1.52
N TYR A 321 -16.28 -24.34 -1.56
CA TYR A 321 -14.83 -24.56 -1.67
C TYR A 321 -14.07 -24.13 -0.41
N ARG A 322 -12.88 -24.69 -0.18
CA ARG A 322 -11.97 -24.29 0.92
C ARG A 322 -10.53 -24.20 0.45
N ALA A 323 -9.79 -23.26 1.04
CA ALA A 323 -8.34 -23.23 0.94
C ALA A 323 -7.74 -24.22 1.95
N VAL A 324 -6.70 -24.92 1.52
CA VAL A 324 -5.84 -25.74 2.38
C VAL A 324 -4.39 -25.33 2.11
N LEU A 325 -3.72 -24.84 3.15
CA LEU A 325 -2.29 -24.56 3.12
C LEU A 325 -1.54 -25.82 3.55
N TYR A 326 -0.56 -26.22 2.77
CA TYR A 326 0.10 -27.51 2.85
C TYR A 326 1.62 -27.35 2.75
N ASN A 327 2.37 -28.03 3.60
CA ASN A 327 3.82 -28.09 3.52
C ASN A 327 4.22 -29.28 2.62
N PRO A 328 4.71 -29.04 1.39
CA PRO A 328 5.02 -30.11 0.43
C PRO A 328 6.28 -30.92 0.77
N VAL A 329 7.06 -30.51 1.77
CA VAL A 329 8.30 -31.17 2.20
C VAL A 329 8.10 -31.99 3.48
N ALA A 330 7.30 -31.46 4.42
CA ALA A 330 6.90 -32.18 5.64
C ALA A 330 5.67 -33.07 5.44
N ASP A 331 5.02 -32.98 4.27
CA ASP A 331 3.84 -33.73 3.85
C ASP A 331 2.64 -33.56 4.82
N GLN A 332 2.37 -32.30 5.21
CA GLN A 332 1.44 -31.93 6.29
C GLN A 332 0.57 -30.72 5.95
N ILE A 333 -0.69 -30.73 6.39
CA ILE A 333 -1.55 -29.53 6.35
C ILE A 333 -1.10 -28.56 7.45
N ILE A 334 -0.80 -27.32 7.03
CA ILE A 334 -0.47 -26.17 7.89
C ILE A 334 -1.76 -25.57 8.46
N ALA A 335 -2.69 -25.19 7.57
CA ALA A 335 -3.95 -24.55 7.92
C ALA A 335 -5.03 -24.85 6.86
N ARG A 336 -6.29 -24.57 7.16
CA ARG A 336 -7.39 -24.65 6.18
C ARG A 336 -8.52 -23.70 6.54
N THR A 337 -9.29 -23.27 5.55
CA THR A 337 -10.54 -22.55 5.80
C THR A 337 -11.52 -23.45 6.56
N ASN A 338 -12.04 -22.94 7.68
CA ASN A 338 -13.08 -23.58 8.49
C ASN A 338 -14.43 -22.86 8.41
N THR A 339 -14.49 -21.68 7.76
CA THR A 339 -15.67 -20.84 7.64
C THR A 339 -15.79 -20.30 6.22
N GLN A 340 -16.92 -20.58 5.58
CA GLN A 340 -17.29 -19.96 4.31
C GLN A 340 -18.24 -18.79 4.56
N ARG A 341 -18.25 -17.86 3.63
CA ARG A 341 -18.98 -16.60 3.68
C ARG A 341 -19.71 -16.40 2.36
N ALA A 342 -20.72 -15.55 2.40
CA ALA A 342 -21.40 -15.05 1.22
C ALA A 342 -21.55 -13.54 1.39
N THR A 343 -21.42 -12.81 0.29
CA THR A 343 -22.02 -11.48 0.14
C THR A 343 -23.44 -11.66 -0.39
N GLU A 344 -24.13 -10.58 -0.72
CA GLU A 344 -25.38 -10.66 -1.48
C GLU A 344 -25.10 -11.21 -2.89
N SER A 345 -24.01 -10.79 -3.53
CA SER A 345 -23.62 -11.10 -4.91
C SER A 345 -22.92 -12.46 -5.14
N ASN A 346 -21.97 -12.83 -4.28
CA ASN A 346 -20.99 -13.91 -4.50
C ASN A 346 -20.74 -14.76 -3.25
N ARG A 347 -20.16 -15.96 -3.45
CA ARG A 347 -19.62 -16.78 -2.36
C ARG A 347 -18.11 -16.62 -2.24
N PHE A 348 -17.61 -16.65 -1.00
CA PHE A 348 -16.18 -16.65 -0.76
C PHE A 348 -15.75 -17.45 0.46
N ALA A 349 -14.52 -17.96 0.41
CA ALA A 349 -13.80 -18.59 1.50
C ALA A 349 -12.55 -17.76 1.79
N ALA A 350 -12.33 -17.42 3.06
CA ALA A 350 -11.16 -16.66 3.48
C ALA A 350 -10.35 -17.44 4.51
N LEU A 351 -9.03 -17.53 4.32
CA LEU A 351 -8.07 -18.08 5.26
C LEU A 351 -7.01 -17.01 5.56
N VAL A 352 -7.19 -16.35 6.70
CA VAL A 352 -6.28 -15.35 7.27
C VAL A 352 -5.45 -16.06 8.34
N THR A 353 -4.13 -16.18 8.15
CA THR A 353 -3.26 -16.86 9.13
C THR A 353 -1.83 -16.36 9.09
N ASP A 354 -1.18 -16.28 10.26
CA ASP A 354 0.27 -16.27 10.33
C ASP A 354 0.82 -17.68 10.09
N ILE A 355 1.94 -17.78 9.38
CA ILE A 355 2.62 -19.04 9.05
C ILE A 355 4.05 -19.00 9.61
N GLU A 356 4.47 -20.07 10.27
CA GLU A 356 5.88 -20.27 10.64
C GLU A 356 6.71 -20.58 9.40
N THR A 357 7.90 -19.99 9.29
CA THR A 357 8.83 -20.13 8.15
C THR A 357 9.01 -21.57 7.73
N GLN A 358 8.42 -21.94 6.59
CA GLN A 358 8.44 -23.29 6.01
C GLN A 358 8.02 -23.25 4.53
N PRO A 359 8.27 -24.30 3.72
CA PRO A 359 7.73 -24.38 2.36
C PRO A 359 6.19 -24.45 2.39
N VAL A 360 5.51 -23.66 1.54
CA VAL A 360 4.04 -23.60 1.49
C VAL A 360 3.53 -23.87 0.07
N SER A 361 2.45 -24.62 -0.01
CA SER A 361 1.64 -24.85 -1.20
C SER A 361 0.16 -24.69 -0.88
N LEU A 362 -0.60 -24.22 -1.86
CA LEU A 362 -2.03 -24.05 -1.80
C LEU A 362 -2.73 -25.19 -2.54
N ILE A 363 -3.79 -25.70 -1.92
CA ILE A 363 -4.73 -26.67 -2.46
C ILE A 363 -6.13 -26.05 -2.34
N ILE A 364 -6.91 -26.08 -3.42
CA ILE A 364 -8.34 -25.76 -3.38
C ILE A 364 -9.11 -27.07 -3.35
N GLN A 365 -10.07 -27.18 -2.44
CA GLN A 365 -10.89 -28.38 -2.30
C GLN A 365 -12.39 -28.04 -2.36
N HIS A 366 -13.11 -28.69 -3.25
CA HIS A 366 -14.56 -28.79 -3.26
C HIS A 366 -15.04 -29.59 -2.04
N THR A 367 -16.17 -29.21 -1.45
CA THR A 367 -16.65 -29.82 -0.18
C THR A 367 -18.14 -30.14 -0.15
N ALA A 368 -18.96 -29.54 -1.01
CA ALA A 368 -20.37 -29.85 -1.22
C ALA A 368 -20.96 -28.99 -2.35
N GLY A 369 -21.98 -29.51 -3.04
CA GLY A 369 -22.68 -28.82 -4.12
C GLY A 369 -22.30 -29.36 -5.50
N PRO A 370 -22.60 -28.59 -6.56
CA PRO A 370 -21.96 -28.73 -7.86
C PRO A 370 -20.44 -28.51 -7.79
N ALA A 371 -19.75 -28.82 -8.89
CA ALA A 371 -18.28 -28.76 -9.00
C ALA A 371 -17.87 -28.32 -10.41
N ASP A 372 -18.62 -27.35 -10.94
CA ASP A 372 -18.59 -26.80 -12.29
C ASP A 372 -18.59 -25.26 -12.27
N ASP A 373 -18.16 -24.66 -11.15
CA ASP A 373 -17.87 -23.23 -11.04
C ASP A 373 -16.53 -22.87 -11.69
N THR A 374 -16.49 -21.69 -12.34
CA THR A 374 -15.27 -20.89 -12.38
C THR A 374 -14.92 -20.48 -10.95
N ILE A 375 -13.71 -20.80 -10.51
CA ILE A 375 -13.18 -20.37 -9.21
C ILE A 375 -12.04 -19.39 -9.44
N GLU A 376 -11.87 -18.50 -8.47
CA GLU A 376 -10.74 -17.60 -8.43
C GLU A 376 -10.11 -17.60 -7.06
N VAL A 377 -8.79 -17.42 -7.04
CA VAL A 377 -7.92 -17.55 -5.90
C VAL A 377 -6.98 -16.35 -5.84
N SER A 378 -7.11 -15.56 -4.79
CA SER A 378 -6.24 -14.40 -4.51
C SER A 378 -5.46 -14.65 -3.22
N VAL A 379 -4.12 -14.64 -3.33
CA VAL A 379 -3.21 -14.81 -2.18
C VAL A 379 -2.50 -13.49 -1.87
N ASN A 380 -2.93 -12.80 -0.83
CA ASN A 380 -2.32 -11.56 -0.38
C ASN A 380 -1.27 -11.81 0.72
N SER A 381 -0.09 -11.22 0.57
CA SER A 381 0.90 -11.10 1.63
C SER A 381 1.95 -10.04 1.30
N LYS A 382 2.48 -9.39 2.34
CA LYS A 382 3.53 -8.36 2.23
C LYS A 382 4.91 -8.93 1.87
N THR A 383 5.11 -10.25 1.96
CA THR A 383 6.43 -10.89 1.76
C THR A 383 6.44 -11.99 0.70
N LEU A 384 5.29 -12.33 0.12
CA LEU A 384 5.19 -13.34 -0.91
C LEU A 384 5.55 -12.74 -2.28
N SER A 385 6.44 -13.39 -3.03
CA SER A 385 6.91 -12.93 -4.35
C SER A 385 6.13 -13.52 -5.53
N GLY A 386 5.13 -14.36 -5.26
CA GLY A 386 4.25 -14.95 -6.27
C GLY A 386 3.68 -16.30 -5.86
N MET A 387 2.95 -16.89 -6.80
CA MET A 387 2.38 -18.23 -6.78
C MET A 387 2.88 -18.96 -8.04
N GLU A 388 3.26 -20.23 -7.93
CA GLU A 388 3.90 -21.02 -8.99
C GLU A 388 3.07 -21.06 -10.28
N ARG A 389 1.75 -21.16 -10.12
CA ARG A 389 0.76 -21.22 -11.18
C ARG A 389 -0.22 -20.06 -10.97
N ASN A 390 0.05 -18.93 -11.61
CA ASN A 390 -0.77 -17.72 -11.51
C ASN A 390 -1.39 -17.36 -12.87
N VAL A 391 -2.57 -16.76 -12.85
CA VAL A 391 -3.22 -16.11 -14.00
C VAL A 391 -3.30 -14.63 -13.65
N PRO A 392 -2.48 -13.75 -14.26
CA PRO A 392 -2.46 -12.34 -13.90
C PRO A 392 -3.70 -11.54 -14.31
N GLU A 393 -4.44 -11.96 -15.33
CA GLU A 393 -5.70 -11.36 -15.76
C GLU A 393 -6.75 -11.37 -14.62
N SER A 394 -7.77 -10.51 -14.68
CA SER A 394 -8.79 -10.27 -13.63
C SER A 394 -8.30 -9.85 -12.24
N SER A 395 -6.99 -9.71 -12.01
CA SER A 395 -6.40 -9.51 -10.69
C SER A 395 -6.58 -8.11 -10.05
N LEU A 396 -7.45 -7.24 -10.58
CA LEU A 396 -7.71 -5.93 -9.97
C LEU A 396 -8.36 -6.09 -8.60
N VAL A 397 -8.10 -5.12 -7.71
CA VAL A 397 -8.75 -5.09 -6.39
C VAL A 397 -9.81 -4.00 -6.36
N ALA A 398 -11.00 -4.34 -5.87
CA ALA A 398 -12.04 -3.35 -5.64
C ALA A 398 -11.54 -2.17 -4.77
N PRO A 399 -11.86 -0.90 -5.09
CA PRO A 399 -12.72 -0.41 -6.18
C PRO A 399 -12.01 -0.07 -7.52
N ALA A 400 -10.84 -0.64 -7.82
CA ALA A 400 -10.10 -0.35 -9.08
C ALA A 400 -10.73 -1.01 -10.34
N ASP A 401 -11.62 -1.95 -10.16
CA ASP A 401 -12.45 -2.61 -11.19
C ASP A 401 -13.70 -1.78 -11.59
N VAL A 402 -14.10 -0.80 -10.78
CA VAL A 402 -15.22 0.11 -11.09
C VAL A 402 -14.87 1.02 -12.27
N PRO A 403 -15.67 1.06 -13.37
CA PRO A 403 -15.35 1.83 -14.58
C PRO A 403 -15.15 3.34 -14.37
N GLU A 404 -15.73 3.91 -13.32
CA GLU A 404 -15.59 5.31 -12.95
C GLU A 404 -14.30 5.64 -12.16
N THR A 405 -13.60 4.64 -11.61
CA THR A 405 -12.30 4.77 -10.94
C THR A 405 -11.19 5.00 -11.97
N PHE A 406 -10.23 5.87 -11.65
CA PHE A 406 -9.02 6.04 -12.45
C PHE A 406 -7.91 5.13 -11.92
N SER A 407 -7.72 3.98 -12.58
CA SER A 407 -7.02 2.83 -12.01
C SER A 407 -5.55 2.72 -12.45
N ILE A 408 -4.66 2.65 -11.45
CA ILE A 408 -3.23 2.89 -11.62
C ILE A 408 -2.38 1.63 -11.44
N ALA A 409 -1.74 1.20 -12.53
CA ALA A 409 -0.69 0.18 -12.52
C ALA A 409 0.68 0.74 -12.10
N ALA A 410 1.65 -0.13 -11.78
CA ALA A 410 2.99 0.25 -11.31
C ALA A 410 4.10 0.05 -12.35
N TYR A 411 4.99 1.03 -12.55
CA TYR A 411 6.15 0.97 -13.44
C TYR A 411 7.49 0.97 -12.69
N GLU A 412 8.28 -0.10 -12.87
CA GLU A 412 9.64 -0.21 -12.33
C GLU A 412 10.65 0.45 -13.27
N VAL A 413 11.04 1.70 -12.97
CA VAL A 413 12.02 2.46 -13.78
C VAL A 413 13.35 1.73 -13.94
N SER A 414 13.87 1.13 -12.86
CA SER A 414 15.16 0.42 -12.86
C SER A 414 15.17 -0.87 -13.70
N ALA A 415 13.99 -1.43 -13.99
CA ALA A 415 13.81 -2.63 -14.79
C ALA A 415 13.13 -2.37 -16.16
N SER A 416 12.77 -1.11 -16.44
CA SER A 416 12.06 -0.67 -17.64
C SER A 416 10.83 -1.51 -18.01
N ARG A 417 9.97 -1.84 -17.02
CA ARG A 417 8.78 -2.69 -17.20
C ARG A 417 7.64 -2.29 -16.25
N VAL A 418 6.41 -2.70 -16.58
CA VAL A 418 5.33 -2.80 -15.59
C VAL A 418 5.77 -3.81 -14.51
N ALA A 419 5.53 -3.47 -13.25
CA ALA A 419 5.90 -4.29 -12.11
C ALA A 419 5.17 -5.64 -12.16
N PRO A 420 5.82 -6.80 -11.99
CA PRO A 420 5.17 -8.09 -12.19
C PRO A 420 4.01 -8.33 -11.23
N TYR A 421 4.12 -7.84 -9.99
CA TYR A 421 3.05 -7.86 -8.99
C TYR A 421 1.86 -6.98 -9.36
N SER A 422 2.02 -5.98 -10.24
CA SER A 422 0.93 -5.05 -10.58
C SER A 422 -0.24 -5.86 -11.10
N SER A 423 -1.37 -5.70 -10.41
CA SER A 423 -2.66 -6.17 -10.86
C SER A 423 -2.98 -5.61 -12.24
N ARG A 424 -3.74 -6.37 -13.01
CA ARG A 424 -4.05 -6.07 -14.42
C ARG A 424 -5.36 -6.71 -14.83
N GLY A 425 -5.99 -6.10 -15.82
CA GLY A 425 -7.18 -6.62 -16.44
C GLY A 425 -6.88 -7.64 -17.56
N PRO A 426 -7.89 -7.97 -18.39
CA PRO A 426 -9.25 -7.45 -18.29
C PRO A 426 -9.94 -7.89 -16.98
N THR A 427 -11.01 -7.22 -16.58
CA THR A 427 -11.94 -7.72 -15.54
C THR A 427 -12.80 -8.85 -16.10
N ASP A 428 -13.51 -9.58 -15.24
CA ASP A 428 -14.45 -10.64 -15.63
C ASP A 428 -15.56 -10.14 -16.58
N THR A 429 -15.94 -8.87 -16.44
CA THR A 429 -16.88 -8.18 -17.34
C THR A 429 -16.27 -7.73 -18.67
N GLY A 430 -15.00 -8.04 -18.93
CA GLY A 430 -14.27 -7.72 -20.15
C GLY A 430 -13.80 -6.26 -20.24
N GLN A 431 -13.86 -5.51 -19.14
CA GLN A 431 -13.33 -4.14 -19.08
C GLN A 431 -11.80 -4.19 -19.04
N GLN A 432 -11.12 -3.16 -19.54
CA GLN A 432 -9.65 -3.13 -19.56
C GLN A 432 -9.02 -3.05 -18.15
N GLY A 433 -9.75 -2.50 -17.17
CA GLY A 433 -9.34 -2.35 -15.78
C GLY A 433 -8.31 -1.24 -15.52
N ILE A 434 -7.23 -1.15 -16.29
CA ILE A 434 -6.16 -0.17 -16.08
C ILE A 434 -6.35 1.07 -16.97
N ASP A 435 -6.26 2.27 -16.38
CA ASP A 435 -6.26 3.54 -17.11
C ASP A 435 -4.87 3.95 -17.56
N VAL A 436 -3.92 3.97 -16.63
CA VAL A 436 -2.52 4.40 -16.83
C VAL A 436 -1.59 3.71 -15.85
N THR A 437 -0.29 3.84 -16.07
CA THR A 437 0.76 3.35 -15.17
C THR A 437 1.49 4.51 -14.50
N GLY A 438 1.64 4.48 -13.17
CA GLY A 438 2.46 5.42 -12.39
C GLY A 438 3.82 4.81 -12.01
N TYR A 439 4.73 5.61 -11.44
CA TYR A 439 6.01 5.10 -10.96
C TYR A 439 5.88 4.34 -9.63
N THR A 440 6.70 3.31 -9.43
CA THR A 440 6.91 2.65 -8.12
C THR A 440 8.37 2.79 -7.68
N ASN A 441 8.66 2.38 -6.45
CA ASN A 441 9.98 2.37 -5.82
C ASN A 441 10.48 3.80 -5.56
N ILE A 442 9.55 4.64 -5.10
CA ILE A 442 9.74 6.07 -4.83
C ILE A 442 10.37 6.23 -3.45
N GLY A 443 11.35 7.13 -3.34
CA GLY A 443 12.04 7.41 -2.09
C GLY A 443 11.21 8.29 -1.17
N VAL A 444 10.76 7.76 -0.02
CA VAL A 444 10.05 8.53 1.02
C VAL A 444 10.95 8.78 2.24
N GLU A 445 10.90 9.98 2.77
CA GLU A 445 11.80 10.51 3.79
C GLU A 445 11.17 10.62 5.19
N ASN A 446 9.87 10.37 5.34
CA ASN A 446 9.11 10.43 6.61
C ASN A 446 9.74 9.67 7.81
N GLY A 447 10.67 8.74 7.58
CA GLY A 447 11.45 8.04 8.60
C GLY A 447 10.69 6.95 9.37
N LEU A 448 9.42 6.70 9.05
CA LEU A 448 8.55 5.75 9.78
C LEU A 448 8.91 4.28 9.53
N TYR A 449 9.84 4.02 8.62
CA TYR A 449 10.40 2.70 8.30
C TYR A 449 11.80 2.46 8.92
N GLY A 450 12.34 3.43 9.68
CA GLY A 450 13.66 3.33 10.32
C GLY A 450 14.86 3.52 9.37
N VAL A 451 14.62 3.73 8.08
CA VAL A 451 15.60 4.10 7.06
C VAL A 451 15.07 5.29 6.24
N THR A 452 15.97 6.18 5.82
CA THR A 452 15.64 7.38 5.04
C THR A 452 16.69 7.58 3.93
N PRO A 453 16.29 7.68 2.64
CA PRO A 453 14.94 7.40 2.14
C PRO A 453 14.59 5.90 2.24
N PHE A 454 13.32 5.59 2.51
CA PHE A 454 12.75 4.27 2.31
C PHE A 454 12.22 4.14 0.88
N SER A 455 12.36 2.97 0.25
CA SER A 455 11.90 2.72 -1.12
C SER A 455 10.46 2.22 -1.12
N PHE A 456 9.50 3.13 -1.01
CA PHE A 456 8.07 2.79 -1.02
C PHE A 456 7.66 2.27 -2.40
N SER A 457 7.14 1.04 -2.42
CA SER A 457 6.96 0.27 -3.66
C SER A 457 5.61 -0.47 -3.64
N GLY A 458 5.07 -0.75 -4.82
CA GLY A 458 3.70 -1.26 -4.99
C GLY A 458 2.85 -0.29 -5.83
N THR A 459 1.66 -0.71 -6.25
CA THR A 459 0.69 0.24 -6.85
C THR A 459 0.28 1.34 -5.86
N SER A 460 0.48 1.14 -4.54
CA SER A 460 0.40 2.21 -3.54
C SER A 460 1.39 3.36 -3.72
N ALA A 461 2.52 3.16 -4.37
CA ALA A 461 3.42 4.28 -4.72
C ALA A 461 2.98 4.99 -6.01
N SER A 462 2.34 4.24 -6.91
CA SER A 462 1.96 4.72 -8.24
C SER A 462 0.68 5.55 -8.23
N ALA A 463 -0.33 5.16 -7.45
CA ALA A 463 -1.56 5.94 -7.29
C ALA A 463 -1.34 7.38 -6.77
N PRO A 464 -0.61 7.64 -5.67
CA PRO A 464 -0.31 9.01 -5.22
C PRO A 464 0.60 9.79 -6.16
N TYR A 465 1.50 9.13 -6.90
CA TYR A 465 2.24 9.81 -7.96
C TYR A 465 1.29 10.36 -9.03
N VAL A 466 0.39 9.52 -9.56
CA VAL A 466 -0.56 9.96 -10.59
C VAL A 466 -1.58 10.96 -10.03
N GLY A 467 -2.04 10.81 -8.79
CA GLY A 467 -2.88 11.79 -8.10
C GLY A 467 -2.20 13.14 -7.91
N GLY A 468 -0.89 13.15 -7.59
CA GLY A 468 -0.10 14.37 -7.57
C GLY A 468 0.03 15.02 -8.95
N VAL A 469 0.27 14.23 -10.02
CA VAL A 469 0.29 14.75 -11.39
C VAL A 469 -1.09 15.29 -11.80
N ALA A 470 -2.17 14.64 -11.39
CA ALA A 470 -3.53 15.13 -11.59
C ALA A 470 -3.73 16.50 -10.94
N ALA A 471 -3.21 16.73 -9.73
CA ALA A 471 -3.27 18.04 -9.07
C ALA A 471 -2.45 19.13 -9.79
N LEU A 472 -1.31 18.77 -10.40
CA LEU A 472 -0.56 19.71 -11.26
C LEU A 472 -1.34 20.10 -12.52
N VAL A 473 -2.09 19.15 -13.10
CA VAL A 473 -2.94 19.39 -14.29
C VAL A 473 -4.18 20.21 -13.93
N GLU A 474 -4.81 19.93 -12.77
CA GLU A 474 -5.96 20.68 -12.23
C GLU A 474 -5.60 22.17 -12.05
N GLN A 475 -4.47 22.47 -11.40
CA GLN A 475 -3.99 23.86 -11.26
C GLN A 475 -3.67 24.52 -12.61
N ALA A 476 -3.12 23.75 -13.56
CA ALA A 476 -2.72 24.26 -14.87
C ALA A 476 -3.91 24.57 -15.79
N ASP A 477 -5.01 23.83 -15.67
CA ASP A 477 -6.23 24.05 -16.42
C ASP A 477 -7.13 25.09 -15.71
N SER A 478 -7.01 26.34 -16.19
CA SER A 478 -7.84 27.48 -15.76
C SER A 478 -9.37 27.32 -15.88
N GLY A 479 -9.85 26.18 -16.38
CA GLY A 479 -11.26 25.83 -16.56
C GLY A 479 -11.92 25.02 -15.44
N ASN A 480 -11.19 24.56 -14.41
CA ASN A 480 -11.68 23.58 -13.41
C ASN A 480 -12.19 22.30 -14.11
N PRO A 481 -11.30 21.50 -14.73
CA PRO A 481 -11.68 20.41 -15.61
C PRO A 481 -12.60 19.39 -14.93
N SER A 482 -13.49 18.78 -15.72
CA SER A 482 -14.25 17.63 -15.21
C SER A 482 -13.32 16.44 -14.95
N PRO A 483 -13.66 15.50 -14.05
CA PRO A 483 -12.89 14.26 -13.87
C PRO A 483 -12.65 13.48 -15.16
N ALA A 484 -13.62 13.50 -16.08
CA ALA A 484 -13.50 12.90 -17.40
C ALA A 484 -12.48 13.64 -18.29
N THR A 485 -12.39 14.96 -18.20
CA THR A 485 -11.36 15.77 -18.86
C THR A 485 -9.99 15.44 -18.29
N LEU A 486 -9.85 15.45 -16.96
CA LEU A 486 -8.58 15.20 -16.26
C LEU A 486 -8.04 13.79 -16.57
N ALA A 487 -8.89 12.77 -16.48
CA ALA A 487 -8.56 11.39 -16.88
C ALA A 487 -8.15 11.29 -18.36
N THR A 488 -8.87 11.99 -19.26
CA THR A 488 -8.54 12.02 -20.70
C THR A 488 -7.18 12.67 -20.95
N THR A 489 -6.87 13.77 -20.27
CA THR A 489 -5.58 14.46 -20.35
C THR A 489 -4.44 13.56 -19.87
N LEU A 490 -4.59 12.91 -18.72
CA LEU A 490 -3.59 12.00 -18.16
C LEU A 490 -3.33 10.80 -19.10
N ARG A 491 -4.39 10.16 -19.61
CA ARG A 491 -4.28 9.06 -20.59
C ARG A 491 -3.64 9.50 -21.91
N SER A 492 -4.06 10.63 -22.46
CA SER A 492 -3.56 11.14 -23.75
C SER A 492 -2.11 11.62 -23.69
N ALA A 493 -1.63 11.98 -22.50
CA ALA A 493 -0.25 12.38 -22.27
C ALA A 493 0.69 11.19 -22.03
N SER A 494 0.19 10.01 -21.64
CA SER A 494 1.02 8.87 -21.28
C SER A 494 1.98 8.44 -22.39
N ASP A 495 3.21 8.12 -21.99
CA ASP A 495 4.18 7.41 -22.82
C ASP A 495 3.70 5.95 -22.97
N ASP A 496 3.12 5.63 -24.13
CA ASP A 496 2.68 4.28 -24.54
C ASP A 496 3.82 3.25 -24.39
N ILE A 497 3.52 2.12 -23.73
CA ILE A 497 4.45 1.03 -23.43
C ILE A 497 3.83 -0.34 -23.73
N ARG A 498 4.68 -1.36 -23.89
CA ARG A 498 4.31 -2.73 -24.29
C ARG A 498 3.69 -2.81 -25.68
N VAL A 499 2.36 -2.74 -25.79
CA VAL A 499 1.58 -2.97 -27.01
C VAL A 499 1.01 -1.63 -27.46
N PRO A 500 1.14 -1.21 -28.74
CA PRO A 500 0.68 0.11 -29.15
C PRO A 500 -0.82 0.35 -28.91
N GLY A 501 -1.12 1.41 -28.17
CA GLY A 501 -2.46 1.77 -27.72
C GLY A 501 -2.85 1.10 -26.39
N ASP A 502 -4.08 1.36 -25.96
CA ASP A 502 -4.58 0.95 -24.65
C ASP A 502 -4.53 -0.58 -24.44
N ASP A 503 -3.80 -1.04 -23.41
CA ASP A 503 -3.67 -2.46 -23.04
C ASP A 503 -4.03 -2.73 -21.57
N ALA A 504 -4.57 -3.92 -21.28
CA ALA A 504 -5.12 -4.25 -19.95
C ALA A 504 -4.10 -4.36 -18.80
N THR A 505 -2.80 -4.28 -19.09
CA THR A 505 -1.73 -4.23 -18.08
C THR A 505 -1.12 -2.84 -17.89
N SER A 506 -1.10 -2.00 -18.94
CA SER A 506 -0.44 -0.68 -18.91
C SER A 506 -1.43 0.49 -18.87
N GLY A 507 -2.70 0.26 -19.21
CA GLY A 507 -3.60 1.33 -19.60
C GLY A 507 -3.11 2.00 -20.89
N SER A 508 -3.17 3.32 -20.93
CA SER A 508 -2.54 4.16 -21.96
C SER A 508 -1.01 4.31 -21.81
N GLY A 509 -0.38 3.61 -20.87
CA GLY A 509 1.06 3.65 -20.61
C GLY A 509 1.46 4.52 -19.43
N VAL A 510 2.74 4.91 -19.36
CA VAL A 510 3.32 5.62 -18.21
C VAL A 510 2.98 7.11 -18.24
N VAL A 511 2.35 7.64 -17.19
CA VAL A 511 1.93 9.06 -17.14
C VAL A 511 3.11 10.01 -17.35
N ASN A 512 3.01 10.87 -18.37
CA ASN A 512 3.99 11.91 -18.65
C ASN A 512 3.52 13.24 -18.05
N ALA A 513 3.94 13.54 -16.82
CA ALA A 513 3.52 14.73 -16.10
C ALA A 513 3.77 16.05 -16.87
N VAL A 514 4.91 16.14 -17.56
CA VAL A 514 5.30 17.29 -18.38
C VAL A 514 4.35 17.45 -19.56
N GLY A 515 4.09 16.37 -20.30
CA GLY A 515 3.15 16.37 -21.43
C GLY A 515 1.71 16.68 -21.01
N ALA A 516 1.26 16.16 -19.88
CA ALA A 516 -0.07 16.40 -19.34
C ALA A 516 -0.28 17.88 -19.03
N VAL A 517 0.63 18.51 -18.28
CA VAL A 517 0.56 19.94 -17.95
C VAL A 517 0.75 20.82 -19.19
N GLU A 518 1.69 20.51 -20.09
CA GLU A 518 1.88 21.25 -21.36
C GLU A 518 0.63 21.21 -22.26
N SER A 519 -0.20 20.16 -22.18
CA SER A 519 -1.38 20.01 -23.04
C SER A 519 -2.56 20.91 -22.66
N VAL A 520 -2.69 21.28 -21.39
CA VAL A 520 -3.74 22.19 -20.87
C VAL A 520 -3.24 23.61 -20.63
N SER A 521 -1.93 23.78 -20.39
CA SER A 521 -1.32 25.09 -20.12
C SER A 521 -1.30 25.99 -21.35
N SER A 522 -1.70 27.25 -21.19
CA SER A 522 -1.38 28.31 -22.16
C SER A 522 0.10 28.77 -22.13
N VAL A 523 0.90 28.20 -21.22
CA VAL A 523 2.31 28.52 -20.97
C VAL A 523 3.20 27.41 -21.52
N SER A 524 4.06 27.74 -22.49
CA SER A 524 5.10 26.83 -22.96
C SER A 524 6.30 26.84 -22.00
N ILE A 525 6.49 25.75 -21.25
CA ILE A 525 7.61 25.60 -20.31
C ILE A 525 8.94 25.41 -21.06
N THR A 526 9.51 26.54 -21.45
CA THR A 526 10.75 26.66 -22.22
C THR A 526 11.94 26.18 -21.38
N PRO A 527 12.92 25.42 -21.92
CA PRO A 527 14.06 24.95 -21.13
C PRO A 527 14.90 26.13 -20.60
N THR A 528 15.01 26.22 -19.27
CA THR A 528 15.88 27.15 -18.58
C THR A 528 17.35 26.88 -18.97
N PRO A 529 18.12 27.88 -19.44
CA PRO A 529 19.51 27.67 -19.78
C PRO A 529 20.30 27.33 -18.50
N THR A 530 21.06 26.22 -18.55
CA THR A 530 21.87 25.74 -17.42
C THR A 530 22.75 26.87 -16.87
N PRO A 531 22.67 27.21 -15.57
CA PRO A 531 23.42 28.33 -15.02
C PRO A 531 24.93 28.07 -15.12
N THR A 532 25.64 28.97 -15.79
CA THR A 532 27.11 28.95 -15.84
C THR A 532 27.65 29.10 -14.40
N PRO A 533 28.56 28.23 -13.93
CA PRO A 533 29.03 28.26 -12.54
C PRO A 533 29.72 29.59 -12.20
N THR A 534 29.11 30.33 -11.28
CA THR A 534 29.66 31.58 -10.75
C THR A 534 30.93 31.30 -9.95
N PRO A 535 32.07 31.98 -10.21
CA PRO A 535 33.30 31.71 -9.49
C PRO A 535 33.19 32.06 -8.01
N THR A 536 33.52 31.09 -7.15
CA THR A 536 33.46 31.22 -5.67
C THR A 536 34.39 32.33 -5.16
N PRO A 537 33.89 33.33 -4.41
CA PRO A 537 34.73 34.33 -3.76
C PRO A 537 35.63 33.71 -2.69
N ALA A 538 36.85 34.21 -2.56
CA ALA A 538 37.81 33.76 -1.54
C ALA A 538 37.34 34.13 -0.11
N PRO A 539 37.59 33.27 0.90
CA PRO A 539 37.09 33.48 2.26
C PRO A 539 37.73 34.69 2.95
N THR A 540 36.89 35.55 3.52
CA THR A 540 37.29 36.73 4.32
C THR A 540 37.67 36.31 5.75
N PRO A 541 38.74 36.82 6.37
CA PRO A 541 39.15 36.41 7.71
C PRO A 541 38.15 36.84 8.81
N THR A 542 37.87 35.92 9.73
CA THR A 542 36.94 36.07 10.84
C THR A 542 37.43 37.08 11.89
N PRO A 543 36.62 38.07 12.33
CA PRO A 543 37.02 39.01 13.38
C PRO A 543 36.98 38.39 14.78
N THR A 544 37.90 38.81 15.63
CA THR A 544 38.09 38.33 17.01
C THR A 544 36.93 38.76 17.94
N PRO A 545 36.39 37.88 18.81
CA PRO A 545 35.30 38.24 19.72
C PRO A 545 35.71 39.26 20.78
N THR A 546 34.80 40.19 21.08
CA THR A 546 34.94 41.24 22.10
C THR A 546 34.42 40.75 23.46
N PRO A 547 35.06 41.06 24.61
CA PRO A 547 34.65 40.52 25.91
C PRO A 547 33.28 41.05 26.40
N THR A 548 32.47 40.13 26.92
CA THR A 548 31.12 40.37 27.45
C THR A 548 31.14 41.09 28.80
N PRO A 549 30.30 42.13 29.02
CA PRO A 549 30.23 42.83 30.31
C PRO A 549 29.48 42.04 31.40
N THR A 550 29.91 42.21 32.65
CA THR A 550 29.39 41.53 33.85
C THR A 550 27.95 41.95 34.20
N PRO A 551 27.05 41.02 34.57
CA PRO A 551 25.69 41.36 35.02
C PRO A 551 25.65 42.17 36.32
N ALA A 552 24.65 43.07 36.42
CA ALA A 552 24.37 43.86 37.63
C ALA A 552 23.55 43.05 38.66
N PRO A 553 23.61 43.37 39.97
CA PRO A 553 22.96 42.58 41.01
C PRO A 553 21.43 42.69 41.00
N THR A 554 20.78 41.56 41.23
CA THR A 554 19.32 41.37 41.27
C THR A 554 18.68 42.02 42.51
N PRO A 555 17.53 42.73 42.39
CA PRO A 555 16.84 43.31 43.53
C PRO A 555 16.11 42.26 44.40
N THR A 556 16.05 42.52 45.71
CA THR A 556 15.46 41.65 46.73
C THR A 556 13.93 41.57 46.65
N PRO A 557 13.29 40.39 46.73
CA PRO A 557 11.83 40.27 46.65
C PRO A 557 11.12 40.80 47.90
N THR A 558 9.93 41.39 47.68
CA THR A 558 9.02 41.92 48.71
C THR A 558 8.17 40.79 49.31
N PRO A 559 7.86 40.78 50.63
CA PRO A 559 7.12 39.68 51.24
C PRO A 559 5.65 39.59 50.79
N THR A 560 5.24 38.39 50.37
CA THR A 560 3.88 38.03 49.96
C THR A 560 2.92 37.95 51.16
N PRO A 561 1.67 38.45 51.07
CA PRO A 561 0.70 38.35 52.17
C PRO A 561 0.22 36.91 52.44
N THR A 562 -0.08 36.64 53.71
CA THR A 562 -0.50 35.33 54.23
C THR A 562 -1.88 34.90 53.72
N PRO A 563 -2.07 33.68 53.18
CA PRO A 563 -3.37 33.20 52.73
C PRO A 563 -4.33 32.89 53.89
N THR A 564 -5.61 33.14 53.65
CA THR A 564 -6.74 32.82 54.55
C THR A 564 -7.03 31.30 54.54
N PRO A 565 -7.39 30.65 55.66
CA PRO A 565 -7.60 29.20 55.69
C PRO A 565 -8.82 28.75 54.86
N THR A 566 -8.57 27.90 53.87
CA THR A 566 -9.57 27.20 53.05
C THR A 566 -10.29 26.12 53.87
N PRO A 567 -11.62 25.92 53.71
CA PRO A 567 -12.35 24.87 54.42
C PRO A 567 -11.90 23.46 54.05
N THR A 568 -11.98 22.55 55.03
CA THR A 568 -11.50 21.16 54.96
C THR A 568 -12.25 20.34 53.90
N PRO A 569 -11.58 19.65 52.97
CA PRO A 569 -12.24 18.79 51.99
C PRO A 569 -12.78 17.51 52.63
N THR A 570 -13.91 17.04 52.11
CA THR A 570 -14.52 15.74 52.40
C THR A 570 -13.59 14.60 51.94
N PRO A 571 -13.48 13.46 52.65
CA PRO A 571 -12.53 12.41 52.28
C PRO A 571 -12.84 11.79 50.91
N THR A 572 -11.89 11.94 49.99
CA THR A 572 -11.86 11.29 48.67
C THR A 572 -11.72 9.77 48.84
N PRO A 573 -12.43 8.93 48.05
CA PRO A 573 -12.20 7.48 48.06
C PRO A 573 -10.76 7.14 47.66
N THR A 574 -10.21 6.11 48.31
CA THR A 574 -8.84 5.62 48.12
C THR A 574 -8.56 5.31 46.64
N PRO A 575 -7.46 5.80 46.05
CA PRO A 575 -7.12 5.46 44.67
C PRO A 575 -6.83 3.97 44.51
N THR A 576 -7.39 3.36 43.48
CA THR A 576 -6.97 2.06 42.97
C THR A 576 -5.48 2.13 42.62
N PRO A 577 -4.64 1.14 42.98
CA PRO A 577 -3.21 1.21 42.72
C PRO A 577 -2.94 1.34 41.22
N THR A 578 -2.22 2.40 40.84
CA THR A 578 -1.70 2.60 39.49
C THR A 578 -0.84 1.39 39.11
N PRO A 579 -1.03 0.76 37.93
CA PRO A 579 -0.14 -0.31 37.49
C PRO A 579 1.29 0.22 37.41
N THR A 580 2.22 -0.49 38.03
CA THR A 580 3.66 -0.19 37.93
C THR A 580 4.07 -0.24 36.45
N PRO A 581 4.80 0.76 35.93
CA PRO A 581 5.25 0.73 34.55
C PRO A 581 6.09 -0.52 34.30
N THR A 582 5.71 -1.31 33.29
CA THR A 582 6.50 -2.43 32.83
C THR A 582 7.84 -1.88 32.30
N PRO A 583 9.00 -2.38 32.77
CA PRO A 583 10.28 -1.84 32.33
C PRO A 583 10.51 -2.09 30.83
N SER A 584 10.71 -1.01 30.06
CA SER A 584 11.22 -1.11 28.70
C SER A 584 12.59 -1.78 28.74
N SER A 585 12.74 -2.85 27.95
CA SER A 585 13.99 -3.60 27.84
C SER A 585 14.68 -3.19 26.55
N ASP A 586 15.43 -2.09 26.60
CA ASP A 586 16.20 -1.60 25.45
C ASP A 586 17.41 -2.53 25.23
N ILE A 587 17.34 -3.37 24.20
CA ILE A 587 18.42 -4.30 23.83
C ILE A 587 19.42 -3.59 22.91
N THR A 588 20.64 -3.35 23.41
CA THR A 588 21.74 -2.80 22.62
C THR A 588 22.75 -3.90 22.30
N VAL A 589 22.87 -4.30 21.02
CA VAL A 589 23.84 -5.32 20.60
C VAL A 589 25.18 -4.67 20.26
N THR A 590 26.12 -4.66 21.20
CA THR A 590 27.53 -4.34 20.95
C THR A 590 28.33 -5.62 20.65
N ARG A 591 28.70 -5.82 19.39
CA ARG A 591 29.61 -6.90 18.99
C ARG A 591 31.02 -6.62 19.51
N LEU A 592 31.52 -7.48 20.39
CA LEU A 592 32.93 -7.52 20.77
C LEU A 592 33.55 -8.83 20.25
N ASP A 593 34.00 -8.82 19.00
CA ASP A 593 35.30 -9.38 18.58
C ASP A 593 35.48 -9.34 17.04
N THR A 594 36.73 -9.08 16.66
CA THR A 594 37.23 -9.07 15.27
C THR A 594 38.16 -10.26 15.04
N ALA A 595 37.60 -11.43 14.76
CA ALA A 595 38.32 -12.50 14.09
C ALA A 595 38.13 -12.34 12.57
N THR A 596 39.20 -12.02 11.85
CA THR A 596 39.14 -11.72 10.39
C THR A 596 39.21 -12.95 9.49
N GLU A 597 39.51 -14.14 10.02
CA GLU A 597 39.45 -15.41 9.29
C GLU A 597 38.92 -16.52 10.21
N VAL A 598 38.07 -17.40 9.68
CA VAL A 598 37.48 -18.54 10.40
C VAL A 598 37.72 -19.83 9.60
N THR A 599 38.38 -20.81 10.22
CA THR A 599 38.53 -22.16 9.64
C THR A 599 37.25 -22.99 9.76
N PRO A 600 36.83 -23.74 8.71
CA PRO A 600 35.72 -24.67 8.81
C PRO A 600 35.90 -25.66 9.97
N GLY A 601 34.87 -25.81 10.81
CA GLY A 601 34.91 -26.66 12.00
C GLY A 601 35.48 -26.02 13.27
N THR A 602 35.78 -24.72 13.27
CA THR A 602 36.11 -23.97 14.50
C THR A 602 34.85 -23.44 15.18
N GLU A 603 34.70 -23.66 16.48
CA GLU A 603 33.59 -23.14 17.29
C GLU A 603 33.86 -21.66 17.63
N ILE A 604 32.89 -20.77 17.35
CA ILE A 604 32.99 -19.33 17.64
C ILE A 604 32.03 -18.98 18.79
N THR A 605 32.54 -18.34 19.84
CA THR A 605 31.74 -17.79 20.92
C THR A 605 31.37 -16.34 20.62
N ILE A 606 30.10 -16.04 20.39
CA ILE A 606 29.59 -14.67 20.33
C ILE A 606 29.08 -14.29 21.72
N THR A 607 29.62 -13.22 22.31
CA THR A 607 29.17 -12.73 23.64
C THR A 607 28.31 -11.48 23.47
N THR A 608 27.00 -11.59 23.67
CA THR A 608 26.08 -10.44 23.73
C THR A 608 25.89 -9.98 25.18
N GLN A 609 26.04 -8.67 25.44
CA GLN A 609 25.78 -8.08 26.75
C GLN A 609 24.38 -7.48 26.79
N ILE A 610 23.55 -7.91 27.74
CA ILE A 610 22.20 -7.36 27.97
C ILE A 610 22.25 -6.50 29.23
N THR A 611 21.91 -5.21 29.11
CA THR A 611 21.71 -4.29 30.24
C THR A 611 20.22 -4.09 30.55
N ASN A 612 19.90 -3.58 31.74
CA ASN A 612 18.54 -3.37 32.29
C ASN A 612 17.71 -4.62 32.63
N VAL A 613 18.32 -5.80 32.71
CA VAL A 613 17.77 -6.95 33.46
C VAL A 613 18.31 -7.00 34.88
N SER A 614 17.48 -7.39 35.85
CA SER A 614 17.89 -7.65 37.24
C SER A 614 18.61 -9.00 37.37
N GLY A 615 19.73 -9.14 36.67
CA GLY A 615 20.55 -10.35 36.58
C GLY A 615 21.28 -10.45 35.23
N SER A 616 22.51 -10.95 35.23
CA SER A 616 23.25 -11.22 33.98
C SER A 616 22.68 -12.46 33.29
N VAL A 617 22.26 -12.32 32.03
CA VAL A 617 21.86 -13.46 31.17
C VAL A 617 22.90 -13.63 30.08
N SER A 618 23.56 -14.79 30.07
CA SER A 618 24.47 -15.18 28.99
C SER A 618 23.73 -16.09 28.01
N VAL A 619 23.72 -15.73 26.73
CA VAL A 619 23.18 -16.56 25.65
C VAL A 619 24.35 -17.12 24.85
N ASN A 620 24.49 -18.45 24.83
CA ASN A 620 25.47 -19.13 23.98
C ASN A 620 24.76 -19.64 22.72
N THR A 621 25.13 -19.12 21.55
CA THR A 621 24.66 -19.62 20.26
C THR A 621 25.79 -20.35 19.53
N ASN A 622 25.67 -21.66 19.36
CA ASN A 622 26.63 -22.45 18.60
C ASN A 622 26.33 -22.34 17.10
N TYR A 623 27.16 -21.59 16.37
CA TYR A 623 27.10 -21.50 14.91
C TYR A 623 28.13 -22.42 14.26
N THR A 624 27.71 -23.23 13.28
CA THR A 624 28.60 -24.09 12.49
C THR A 624 28.49 -23.68 11.02
N PRO A 625 29.49 -23.01 10.43
CA PRO A 625 29.42 -22.53 9.05
C PRO A 625 29.38 -23.70 8.04
N PRO A 626 28.58 -23.59 6.96
CA PRO A 626 28.60 -24.56 5.87
C PRO A 626 29.94 -24.53 5.11
N VAL A 627 30.25 -25.62 4.40
CA VAL A 627 31.60 -25.93 3.89
C VAL A 627 31.97 -25.12 2.64
N GLN A 628 32.25 -23.83 2.82
CA GLN A 628 33.16 -23.05 1.96
C GLN A 628 33.62 -21.78 2.66
N SER A 629 34.85 -21.35 2.37
CA SER A 629 35.48 -20.17 2.96
C SER A 629 34.84 -18.88 2.46
N ALA A 630 33.86 -18.36 3.21
CA ALA A 630 33.25 -17.06 3.01
C ALA A 630 33.72 -16.06 4.07
N ASN A 631 33.97 -14.82 3.65
CA ASN A 631 34.14 -13.70 4.58
C ASN A 631 32.77 -13.38 5.19
N ILE A 632 32.56 -13.76 6.45
CA ILE A 632 31.30 -13.49 7.15
C ILE A 632 31.35 -12.05 7.68
N THR A 633 30.90 -11.09 6.85
CA THR A 633 30.74 -9.69 7.29
C THR A 633 29.51 -9.51 8.17
N ASP A 634 28.42 -10.22 7.86
CA ASP A 634 27.11 -10.01 8.48
C ASP A 634 26.51 -11.33 9.02
N ILE A 635 26.34 -11.39 10.34
CA ILE A 635 25.51 -12.40 11.02
C ILE A 635 24.31 -11.65 11.62
N THR A 636 23.14 -11.85 11.04
CA THR A 636 21.88 -11.31 11.58
C THR A 636 21.36 -12.25 12.68
N VAL A 637 21.35 -11.79 13.93
CA VAL A 637 20.79 -12.55 15.05
C VAL A 637 19.34 -12.15 15.27
N ASN A 638 18.41 -12.97 14.78
CA ASN A 638 16.97 -12.77 14.98
C ASN A 638 16.52 -13.35 16.33
N THR A 639 16.43 -12.53 17.38
CA THR A 639 15.82 -12.94 18.65
C THR A 639 14.30 -12.76 18.61
N LYS A 640 13.56 -13.85 18.35
CA LYS A 640 12.10 -13.91 18.59
C LYS A 640 11.83 -13.90 20.10
N THR A 641 10.82 -13.12 20.49
CA THR A 641 10.30 -12.84 21.84
C THR A 641 10.73 -13.76 22.99
N VAL A 642 11.40 -13.20 24.01
CA VAL A 642 11.58 -13.87 25.32
C VAL A 642 10.28 -13.77 26.11
N ASN A 643 9.55 -14.88 26.24
CA ASN A 643 8.43 -14.97 27.18
C ASN A 643 8.96 -15.14 28.62
N PRO A 644 8.69 -14.20 29.55
CA PRO A 644 9.03 -14.40 30.96
C PRO A 644 8.10 -15.45 31.58
N VAL A 645 8.62 -16.64 31.83
CA VAL A 645 7.95 -17.63 32.68
C VAL A 645 8.02 -17.14 34.13
N LEU A 646 6.94 -16.55 34.63
CA LEU A 646 6.79 -16.25 36.05
C LEU A 646 6.57 -17.55 36.82
N SER A 647 7.63 -18.10 37.41
CA SER A 647 7.51 -19.15 38.41
C SER A 647 6.98 -18.56 39.72
N GLU A 648 5.77 -18.95 40.13
CA GLU A 648 5.28 -18.66 41.48
C GLU A 648 6.20 -19.33 42.51
N ALA A 649 6.83 -18.53 43.38
CA ALA A 649 7.64 -19.01 44.49
C ALA A 649 7.05 -18.54 45.83
N ASN A 650 6.65 -19.50 46.65
CA ASN A 650 6.19 -19.29 48.02
C ASN A 650 7.22 -18.55 48.89
N GLN A 651 6.75 -17.63 49.74
CA GLN A 651 6.89 -17.61 51.22
C GLN A 651 6.51 -16.20 51.74
N ASN A 652 5.60 -16.04 52.71
CA ASN A 652 5.72 -16.34 54.15
C ASN A 652 6.98 -15.72 54.79
N GLY A 653 6.81 -14.59 55.47
CA GLY A 653 7.84 -13.86 56.21
C GLY A 653 7.34 -12.52 56.71
#